data_AF-A0A3A0FGE6-F1
#
_entry.id   AF-A0A3A0FGE6-F1
#
_cell.length_a   1.000
_cell.length_b   1.000
_cell.length_c   1.000
_cell.angle_alpha   90.00
_cell.angle_beta   90.00
_cell.angle_gamma   90.00
#
_symmetry.space_group_name_H-M   'P 1'
#
loop_
_entity.id
_entity.type
_entity.pdbx_description
1 polymer ?
#
loop_
_entity_poly.entity_id
_entity_poly.type
_entity_poly.pdbx_seq_one_letter_code
_entity_poly.pdbx_strand_id
1 'polypeptide(L)'
;MKILLEKIGHLARFMVAALAAGFFIYGSLAIAAPLVQVSDTISDALASNPSNHTISFITPTGVDASSDTITATFATGFDLSSILVGDIDLSHGTGTGFETSETLAGAAGAGVWGVGISGQVITFTAPTDAAGGEIVASSTVKILIGTNAAGGVNRIVNPTSTGSYQISIAGTFGDTGAAGVAIVDSDQVSVTAEVQAPAAPGQPSGSGGGPPADTTPPLIFNVQATSTSFTTAKITWQTDESSTSIVDYGHTAAYASGTANNASLVLAHQIDLTGLLSCQTYVFRVTSADQLGNTAMSGGYSFIMPCDTTPPVISNVQALNITDSSAVLTWNTDEPATSVAEFGLTNAYGNQASALGLVTGHALPIAGLQPGTTYHFRVLSADAYGNASVSSDFTFTTLSDTTPPTNVTLTATAGDAQVVLEWTLPTDPDFAGTRIVRKTGGFPTGPFDGTLVYAGPGTSHTDSGLTNDTAYYYGAYAYDTNANYASGALAQATPQALPLPPPTPTPTSPPPVVPPPVLPPPVLPPPVIGGVTTTPPTPGATMEVLLFGAGGTLPLVADSRGYIVIPAHSSILVVVPVSSMNGAPEQVAFVVFSPDTYSLSYDPGTNSYRATIPAPEELGLHQAKGQAVFADGRVAEDALQLFVLSAGSVYERPLIGAPSTPVPDATITLFQRVGGTWVQWSGAQYGQSNPTLSGSDGGYAYEVPPGEYYVRVEKEGFETFEGAPSFIDSNVFAQHITLIKIPPTPEEVVEGLATATPIVAAVEVIQNLGQQAAYRIEQLQQILESPAVQSANKTILAPAVATVAVLNAASAISLLNLLSYLQYLFTQPLLFFWRRKRKKFGVVYNSLTKRPVDLAIVRLIHAETGLTVNTKVTDKLGRYVMYVQPGRYHIEAVKPNYVFPSQYMKGRSVDIDFVDLYYGNDIRVDEASTLTLNVPLDPVVPEETPRQVILKSFLRKVQHAVAFSGVLLSLVALLITPTVPFALLVLAQAAIYLLFRRLSLPPKPKSWGIVYDQKTKKPLAQAIVRIFDSKFNKLLETQLTDAKGRYGFLVGKSVYYLMSEARNYARIRLPDIDLTAKAEGIVEQDIALMRQDTGAHAPLAPQNIATGSTATTPPASTKAGIRTSAGSGPGMPSVDTASGLSSSMGAEAEKLARPDSDTGSIPKNPSQPNNRN
;
A
#
# COMPACT_ATOMS: atom_id res chain seq x y z
N MET A 1 18.57 -10.87 7.63
CA MET A 1 17.45 -9.94 7.38
C MET A 1 16.78 -9.44 8.66
N LYS A 2 16.12 -10.28 9.48
CA LYS A 2 15.27 -9.89 10.64
C LYS A 2 15.73 -8.65 11.44
N ILE A 3 16.96 -8.63 11.95
CA ILE A 3 17.54 -7.50 12.74
C ILE A 3 17.56 -6.15 12.00
N LEU A 4 17.50 -6.15 10.66
CA LEU A 4 17.36 -4.94 9.85
C LEU A 4 15.90 -4.45 9.82
N LEU A 5 14.93 -5.36 9.70
CA LEU A 5 13.49 -5.04 9.69
C LEU A 5 13.01 -4.56 11.07
N GLU A 6 13.43 -5.21 12.16
CA GLU A 6 13.09 -4.77 13.54
C GLU A 6 13.53 -3.31 13.79
N LYS A 7 14.71 -2.95 13.28
CA LYS A 7 15.28 -1.60 13.41
C LYS A 7 14.63 -0.58 12.49
N ILE A 8 14.05 -0.99 11.36
CA ILE A 8 13.18 -0.14 10.53
C ILE A 8 11.85 0.11 11.25
N GLY A 9 11.23 -0.92 11.84
CA GLY A 9 9.99 -0.77 12.62
C GLY A 9 10.13 0.15 13.84
N HIS A 10 11.26 0.10 14.54
CA HIS A 10 11.57 1.07 15.61
C HIS A 10 11.84 2.48 15.07
N LEU A 11 12.41 2.62 13.87
CA LEU A 11 12.67 3.94 13.26
C LEU A 11 11.37 4.66 12.86
N ALA A 12 10.39 3.92 12.32
CA ALA A 12 9.08 4.46 11.97
C ALA A 12 8.39 5.08 13.20
N ARG A 13 8.37 4.35 14.33
CA ARG A 13 7.83 4.82 15.61
C ARG A 13 8.54 6.09 16.13
N PHE A 14 9.85 6.19 15.92
CA PHE A 14 10.64 7.37 16.31
C PHE A 14 10.43 8.59 15.40
N MET A 15 10.18 8.37 14.09
CA MET A 15 9.88 9.44 13.13
C MET A 15 8.52 10.09 13.41
N VAL A 16 7.49 9.27 13.70
CA VAL A 16 6.16 9.75 14.11
C VAL A 16 6.25 10.60 15.39
N ALA A 17 6.99 10.14 16.40
CA ALA A 17 7.19 10.88 17.64
C ALA A 17 7.93 12.22 17.46
N ALA A 18 8.83 12.33 16.48
CA ALA A 18 9.56 13.57 16.20
C ALA A 18 8.70 14.63 15.48
N LEU A 19 7.77 14.21 14.61
CA LEU A 19 6.85 15.11 13.90
C LEU A 19 5.85 15.80 14.84
N ALA A 20 5.43 15.13 15.91
CA ALA A 20 4.49 15.67 16.90
C ALA A 20 5.03 16.88 17.70
N ALA A 21 6.34 17.13 17.71
CA ALA A 21 6.97 18.16 18.53
C ALA A 21 7.20 19.51 17.83
N GLY A 22 6.85 19.64 16.55
CA GLY A 22 7.16 20.83 15.73
C GLY A 22 6.05 21.89 15.63
N PHE A 23 4.84 21.62 16.11
CA PHE A 23 3.64 22.42 15.82
C PHE A 23 3.32 23.46 16.90
N PHE A 24 3.95 24.64 16.82
CA PHE A 24 3.47 25.86 17.46
C PHE A 24 3.94 27.11 16.70
N ILE A 25 3.22 28.22 16.91
CA ILE A 25 3.42 29.60 16.42
C ILE A 25 3.03 29.86 14.94
N TYR A 26 2.10 30.81 14.75
CA TYR A 26 1.55 31.37 13.50
C TYR A 26 0.73 30.39 12.61
N GLY A 27 -0.29 30.83 11.87
CA GLY A 27 -0.93 32.16 11.80
C GLY A 27 -1.98 32.17 10.69
N SER A 28 -3.15 32.78 10.92
CA SER A 28 -4.32 32.67 10.02
C SER A 28 -4.18 33.50 8.74
N LEU A 29 -4.42 32.86 7.59
CA LEU A 29 -4.84 33.50 6.33
C LEU A 29 -5.90 32.60 5.68
N ALA A 30 -6.92 33.20 5.08
CA ALA A 30 -7.93 32.48 4.30
C ALA A 30 -7.34 31.98 2.96
N ILE A 31 -7.91 30.91 2.41
CA ILE A 31 -7.64 30.44 1.05
C ILE A 31 -8.81 30.90 0.19
N ALA A 32 -8.53 31.61 -0.90
CA ALA A 32 -9.58 32.11 -1.77
C ALA A 32 -9.96 31.11 -2.87
N ALA A 33 -11.25 31.04 -3.20
CA ALA A 33 -11.77 30.32 -4.36
C ALA A 33 -11.86 31.25 -5.60
N PRO A 34 -11.86 30.70 -6.83
CA PRO A 34 -11.92 31.50 -8.05
C PRO A 34 -13.37 31.83 -8.45
N LEU A 35 -13.68 33.12 -8.59
CA LEU A 35 -14.96 33.59 -9.10
C LEU A 35 -15.24 33.07 -10.52
N VAL A 36 -16.51 32.80 -10.80
CA VAL A 36 -17.00 32.24 -12.08
C VAL A 36 -17.70 33.33 -12.90
N GLN A 37 -17.64 33.25 -14.23
CA GLN A 37 -18.27 34.22 -15.16
C GLN A 37 -17.93 35.71 -14.91
N VAL A 38 -16.73 36.01 -14.40
CA VAL A 38 -16.28 37.38 -14.11
C VAL A 38 -16.18 38.21 -15.40
N SER A 39 -16.88 39.34 -15.43
CA SER A 39 -16.94 40.25 -16.56
C SER A 39 -17.13 41.71 -16.11
N ASP A 40 -16.77 42.65 -16.98
CA ASP A 40 -17.16 44.06 -16.88
C ASP A 40 -17.58 44.54 -18.28
N THR A 41 -18.66 45.33 -18.35
CA THR A 41 -19.16 45.93 -19.59
C THR A 41 -19.14 47.46 -19.47
N ILE A 42 -18.26 48.08 -20.26
CA ILE A 42 -18.09 49.54 -20.29
C ILE A 42 -18.94 50.21 -21.37
N SER A 43 -19.42 51.42 -21.11
CA SER A 43 -20.24 52.21 -22.06
C SER A 43 -19.43 52.94 -23.14
N ASP A 44 -18.16 53.22 -22.88
CA ASP A 44 -17.24 53.89 -23.80
C ASP A 44 -15.82 53.35 -23.55
N ALA A 45 -15.16 52.87 -24.60
CA ALA A 45 -13.83 52.28 -24.54
C ALA A 45 -12.70 53.27 -24.87
N LEU A 46 -13.00 54.53 -25.18
CA LEU A 46 -12.02 55.53 -25.55
C LEU A 46 -11.15 55.96 -24.36
N ALA A 47 -9.84 56.07 -24.60
CA ALA A 47 -8.89 56.56 -23.61
C ALA A 47 -9.25 57.98 -23.13
N SER A 48 -9.16 58.22 -21.83
CA SER A 48 -9.54 59.48 -21.15
C SER A 48 -11.03 59.86 -21.16
N ASN A 49 -11.94 59.04 -21.72
CA ASN A 49 -13.38 59.33 -21.67
C ASN A 49 -14.05 58.83 -20.39
N PRO A 50 -15.10 59.52 -19.89
CA PRO A 50 -15.94 59.03 -18.80
C PRO A 50 -16.87 57.90 -19.25
N SER A 51 -16.81 56.75 -18.58
CA SER A 51 -17.62 55.56 -18.85
C SER A 51 -18.37 55.05 -17.61
N ASN A 52 -19.52 54.44 -17.86
CA ASN A 52 -20.20 53.54 -16.92
C ASN A 52 -19.49 52.18 -16.93
N HIS A 53 -19.54 51.47 -15.81
CA HIS A 53 -19.09 50.07 -15.66
C HIS A 53 -20.26 49.19 -15.19
N THR A 54 -20.24 47.92 -15.58
CA THR A 54 -21.24 46.91 -15.22
C THR A 54 -20.49 45.61 -14.96
N ILE A 55 -20.02 45.47 -13.72
CA ILE A 55 -19.25 44.31 -13.29
C ILE A 55 -20.25 43.21 -12.90
N SER A 56 -20.02 41.98 -13.35
CA SER A 56 -20.80 40.82 -12.92
C SER A 56 -19.93 39.59 -12.75
N PHE A 57 -20.25 38.79 -11.73
CA PHE A 57 -19.55 37.55 -11.39
C PHE A 57 -20.46 36.62 -10.60
N ILE A 58 -20.16 35.33 -10.60
CA ILE A 58 -20.75 34.34 -9.70
C ILE A 58 -19.75 34.05 -8.57
N THR A 59 -20.24 34.05 -7.32
CA THR A 59 -19.45 33.77 -6.10
C THR A 59 -19.65 32.32 -5.65
N PRO A 60 -18.64 31.42 -5.81
CA PRO A 60 -18.77 30.04 -5.34
C PRO A 60 -18.98 29.87 -3.84
N THR A 61 -18.41 30.74 -2.98
CA THR A 61 -18.60 30.62 -1.52
C THR A 61 -19.81 31.38 -1.00
N GLY A 62 -20.22 32.44 -1.68
CA GLY A 62 -21.17 33.41 -1.15
C GLY A 62 -20.53 34.38 -0.14
N VAL A 63 -21.39 35.18 0.50
CA VAL A 63 -21.05 36.13 1.57
C VAL A 63 -22.02 35.88 2.73
N ASP A 64 -21.52 35.30 3.84
CA ASP A 64 -22.37 34.79 4.93
C ASP A 64 -22.10 35.40 6.32
N ALA A 65 -21.00 36.16 6.51
CA ALA A 65 -20.70 36.83 7.77
C ALA A 65 -20.88 38.35 7.71
N SER A 66 -21.42 38.94 8.78
CA SER A 66 -21.67 40.40 8.93
C SER A 66 -20.41 41.27 9.12
N SER A 67 -19.25 40.72 8.78
CA SER A 67 -17.95 41.41 8.69
C SER A 67 -17.28 41.22 7.32
N ASP A 68 -17.95 40.56 6.39
CA ASP A 68 -17.39 40.27 5.08
C ASP A 68 -17.41 41.48 4.17
N THR A 69 -16.45 41.48 3.26
CA THR A 69 -16.21 42.57 2.33
C THR A 69 -15.96 42.04 0.94
N ILE A 70 -16.51 42.74 -0.06
CA ILE A 70 -16.16 42.59 -1.48
C ILE A 70 -15.37 43.84 -1.87
N THR A 71 -14.23 43.68 -2.52
CA THR A 71 -13.35 44.77 -2.97
C THR A 71 -13.18 44.70 -4.48
N ALA A 72 -13.69 45.70 -5.19
CA ALA A 72 -13.44 45.91 -6.61
C ALA A 72 -12.25 46.84 -6.77
N THR A 73 -11.12 46.31 -7.27
CA THR A 73 -9.87 47.05 -7.45
C THR A 73 -9.60 47.26 -8.93
N PHE A 74 -9.63 48.52 -9.37
CA PHE A 74 -9.32 48.93 -10.74
C PHE A 74 -7.81 49.02 -10.96
N ALA A 75 -7.35 48.79 -12.19
CA ALA A 75 -5.93 48.97 -12.55
C ALA A 75 -5.52 50.46 -12.59
N THR A 76 -4.21 50.70 -12.48
CA THR A 76 -3.63 52.04 -12.46
C THR A 76 -3.85 52.78 -13.77
N GLY A 77 -4.80 53.72 -13.77
CA GLY A 77 -5.15 54.55 -14.92
C GLY A 77 -6.59 55.06 -14.86
N PHE A 78 -7.51 54.27 -14.29
CA PHE A 78 -8.88 54.71 -14.05
C PHE A 78 -8.95 55.79 -12.95
N ASP A 79 -9.74 56.84 -13.16
CA ASP A 79 -10.02 57.87 -12.16
C ASP A 79 -11.43 57.68 -11.57
N LEU A 80 -11.47 57.36 -10.27
CA LEU A 80 -12.67 57.15 -9.47
C LEU A 80 -12.96 58.35 -8.54
N SER A 81 -12.18 59.43 -8.59
CA SER A 81 -12.23 60.54 -7.61
C SER A 81 -13.54 61.34 -7.60
N SER A 82 -14.37 61.18 -8.62
CA SER A 82 -15.71 61.76 -8.75
C SER A 82 -16.84 60.85 -8.26
N ILE A 83 -16.59 59.55 -8.02
CA ILE A 83 -17.62 58.57 -7.68
C ILE A 83 -18.01 58.70 -6.20
N LEU A 84 -19.32 58.75 -5.95
CA LEU A 84 -19.94 58.71 -4.63
C LEU A 84 -20.75 57.43 -4.46
N VAL A 85 -21.20 57.13 -3.23
CA VAL A 85 -22.03 55.94 -2.94
C VAL A 85 -23.35 55.93 -3.72
N GLY A 86 -23.89 57.10 -4.08
CA GLY A 86 -25.09 57.23 -4.92
C GLY A 86 -24.85 57.07 -6.43
N ASP A 87 -23.59 56.85 -6.86
CA ASP A 87 -23.23 56.52 -8.25
C ASP A 87 -23.03 55.00 -8.44
N ILE A 88 -23.46 54.18 -7.46
CA ILE A 88 -23.22 52.73 -7.38
C ILE A 88 -24.51 52.02 -6.99
N ASP A 89 -24.83 50.90 -7.67
CA ASP A 89 -25.81 49.91 -7.20
C ASP A 89 -25.13 48.54 -7.00
N LEU A 90 -25.69 47.73 -6.11
CA LEU A 90 -25.35 46.31 -5.90
C LEU A 90 -26.63 45.48 -6.01
N SER A 91 -26.61 44.42 -6.82
CA SER A 91 -27.68 43.42 -6.87
C SER A 91 -27.13 41.99 -6.88
N HIS A 92 -27.94 41.02 -6.42
CA HIS A 92 -27.59 39.62 -6.49
C HIS A 92 -28.81 38.69 -6.66
N GLY A 93 -28.60 37.51 -7.25
CA GLY A 93 -29.64 36.50 -7.42
C GLY A 93 -29.30 35.41 -8.44
N THR A 94 -30.34 34.76 -8.97
CA THR A 94 -30.23 33.60 -9.89
C THR A 94 -29.97 33.98 -11.36
N GLY A 95 -29.58 35.23 -11.65
CA GLY A 95 -29.34 35.72 -13.03
C GLY A 95 -30.59 35.82 -13.91
N THR A 96 -31.79 35.74 -13.33
CA THR A 96 -33.08 35.66 -14.05
C THR A 96 -33.76 37.02 -14.28
N GLY A 97 -33.12 38.14 -13.91
CA GLY A 97 -33.71 39.49 -14.00
C GLY A 97 -34.60 39.88 -12.81
N PHE A 98 -34.74 39.01 -11.81
CA PHE A 98 -35.40 39.27 -10.52
C PHE A 98 -34.37 39.27 -9.37
N GLU A 99 -33.24 39.94 -9.57
CA GLU A 99 -32.18 40.09 -8.55
C GLU A 99 -32.63 40.99 -7.41
N THR A 100 -32.28 40.65 -6.17
CA THR A 100 -32.43 41.53 -5.01
C THR A 100 -31.50 42.72 -5.18
N SER A 101 -32.02 43.94 -5.02
CA SER A 101 -31.23 45.18 -5.06
C SER A 101 -30.95 45.66 -3.64
N GLU A 102 -29.67 45.81 -3.29
CA GLU A 102 -29.23 46.05 -1.93
C GLU A 102 -29.22 47.53 -1.56
N THR A 103 -29.58 47.86 -0.32
CA THR A 103 -29.53 49.25 0.17
C THR A 103 -28.10 49.62 0.58
N LEU A 104 -27.51 50.60 -0.11
CA LEU A 104 -26.12 51.03 0.11
C LEU A 104 -26.03 52.33 0.95
N ALA A 105 -25.04 52.41 1.82
CA ALA A 105 -24.69 53.62 2.58
C ALA A 105 -23.17 53.72 2.81
N GLY A 106 -22.67 54.88 3.25
CA GLY A 106 -21.23 55.11 3.52
C GLY A 106 -20.65 54.33 4.72
N ALA A 107 -21.47 53.54 5.42
CA ALA A 107 -21.07 52.61 6.48
C ALA A 107 -22.15 51.52 6.62
N ALA A 108 -21.76 50.30 6.98
CA ALA A 108 -22.70 49.19 7.14
C ALA A 108 -23.60 49.39 8.37
N GLY A 109 -24.85 48.91 8.28
CA GLY A 109 -25.86 48.96 9.33
C GLY A 109 -26.72 47.70 9.34
N ALA A 110 -27.85 47.73 10.04
CA ALA A 110 -28.82 46.64 9.98
C ALA A 110 -29.61 46.71 8.66
N GLY A 111 -29.57 45.65 7.85
CA GLY A 111 -30.17 45.60 6.50
C GLY A 111 -29.61 46.63 5.50
N VAL A 112 -28.38 47.12 5.71
CA VAL A 112 -27.75 48.15 4.86
C VAL A 112 -26.26 47.85 4.68
N TRP A 113 -25.82 47.73 3.44
CA TRP A 113 -24.42 47.51 3.07
C TRP A 113 -23.60 48.79 3.19
N GLY A 114 -22.37 48.67 3.69
CA GLY A 114 -21.40 49.75 3.73
C GLY A 114 -20.60 49.84 2.42
N VAL A 115 -20.40 51.04 1.89
CA VAL A 115 -19.58 51.30 0.70
C VAL A 115 -18.51 52.35 1.02
N GLY A 116 -17.24 51.96 0.91
CA GLY A 116 -16.08 52.83 1.06
C GLY A 116 -15.25 52.88 -0.21
N ILE A 117 -14.99 54.09 -0.73
CA ILE A 117 -14.20 54.32 -1.94
C ILE A 117 -12.84 54.91 -1.52
N SER A 118 -11.75 54.31 -1.97
CA SER A 118 -10.39 54.76 -1.63
C SER A 118 -9.39 54.48 -2.75
N GLY A 119 -8.97 55.56 -3.43
CA GLY A 119 -8.05 55.48 -4.57
C GLY A 119 -8.68 54.75 -5.76
N GLN A 120 -8.24 53.52 -6.02
CA GLN A 120 -8.74 52.64 -7.09
C GLN A 120 -9.54 51.44 -6.54
N VAL A 121 -9.83 51.41 -5.23
CA VAL A 121 -10.58 50.33 -4.57
C VAL A 121 -11.95 50.83 -4.13
N ILE A 122 -12.99 50.10 -4.51
CA ILE A 122 -14.34 50.22 -3.93
C ILE A 122 -14.56 49.00 -3.03
N THR A 123 -14.80 49.24 -1.75
CA THR A 123 -15.05 48.21 -0.73
C THR A 123 -16.53 48.22 -0.33
N PHE A 124 -17.23 47.14 -0.61
CA PHE A 124 -18.55 46.82 -0.07
C PHE A 124 -18.37 46.02 1.22
N THR A 125 -19.20 46.25 2.24
CA THR A 125 -19.20 45.55 3.53
C THR A 125 -20.61 45.08 3.85
N ALA A 126 -20.75 43.80 4.21
CA ALA A 126 -22.04 43.18 4.50
C ALA A 126 -22.79 43.87 5.66
N PRO A 127 -24.14 43.81 5.71
CA PRO A 127 -24.93 44.32 6.83
C PRO A 127 -24.55 43.69 8.16
N THR A 128 -24.71 44.46 9.24
CA THR A 128 -24.30 44.06 10.61
C THR A 128 -25.10 42.89 11.19
N ASP A 129 -26.27 42.59 10.61
CA ASP A 129 -27.16 41.49 10.92
C ASP A 129 -27.18 40.43 9.80
N ALA A 130 -26.64 39.24 10.09
CA ALA A 130 -26.39 38.19 9.10
C ALA A 130 -27.62 37.67 8.34
N ALA A 131 -28.86 37.99 8.77
CA ALA A 131 -30.09 37.63 8.06
C ALA A 131 -30.54 38.69 7.02
N GLY A 132 -29.85 39.84 6.94
CA GLY A 132 -30.26 41.00 6.15
C GLY A 132 -29.41 41.30 4.90
N GLY A 133 -28.45 40.44 4.56
CA GLY A 133 -27.55 40.62 3.40
C GLY A 133 -26.66 39.40 3.12
N GLU A 134 -27.21 38.20 3.29
CA GLU A 134 -26.54 36.94 2.92
C GLU A 134 -26.55 36.78 1.39
N ILE A 135 -25.40 36.86 0.74
CA ILE A 135 -25.28 36.53 -0.68
C ILE A 135 -25.04 35.02 -0.77
N VAL A 136 -26.10 34.27 -1.05
CA VAL A 136 -26.06 32.80 -1.12
C VAL A 136 -25.01 32.32 -2.13
N ALA A 137 -24.27 31.27 -1.80
CA ALA A 137 -23.31 30.60 -2.69
C ALA A 137 -23.89 30.31 -4.09
N SER A 138 -23.06 30.49 -5.11
CA SER A 138 -23.42 30.45 -6.54
C SER A 138 -24.44 31.50 -7.01
N SER A 139 -24.74 32.54 -6.22
CA SER A 139 -25.45 33.72 -6.73
C SER A 139 -24.62 34.45 -7.78
N THR A 140 -25.29 34.95 -8.82
CA THR A 140 -24.76 36.03 -9.65
C THR A 140 -24.83 37.32 -8.84
N VAL A 141 -23.71 38.01 -8.72
CA VAL A 141 -23.57 39.36 -8.15
C VAL A 141 -23.31 40.34 -9.30
N LYS A 142 -23.85 41.54 -9.17
CA LYS A 142 -23.78 42.58 -10.18
C LYS A 142 -23.59 43.94 -9.52
N ILE A 143 -22.64 44.70 -10.05
CA ILE A 143 -22.27 46.03 -9.55
C ILE A 143 -22.37 47.01 -10.70
N LEU A 144 -23.26 47.99 -10.59
CA LEU A 144 -23.41 49.09 -11.55
C LEU A 144 -22.62 50.28 -11.00
N ILE A 145 -21.79 50.92 -11.82
CA ILE A 145 -21.05 52.12 -11.41
C ILE A 145 -21.13 53.17 -12.52
N GLY A 146 -21.80 54.29 -12.24
CA GLY A 146 -21.98 55.40 -13.16
C GLY A 146 -23.44 55.86 -13.28
N THR A 147 -23.80 56.48 -14.41
CA THR A 147 -25.19 56.89 -14.71
C THR A 147 -26.08 55.71 -15.12
N ASN A 148 -25.60 54.48 -14.98
CA ASN A 148 -26.37 53.25 -15.05
C ASN A 148 -26.87 52.78 -13.66
N ALA A 149 -26.35 53.35 -12.57
CA ALA A 149 -26.87 53.14 -11.21
C ALA A 149 -28.08 54.05 -10.90
N ALA A 150 -28.91 53.66 -9.94
CA ALA A 150 -30.22 54.25 -9.61
C ALA A 150 -30.12 55.62 -8.91
N GLY A 151 -29.77 56.64 -9.69
CA GLY A 151 -29.55 58.01 -9.22
C GLY A 151 -28.13 58.53 -9.48
N GLY A 152 -27.28 57.72 -10.12
CA GLY A 152 -25.91 58.08 -10.44
C GLY A 152 -25.79 59.23 -11.44
N VAL A 153 -24.81 60.09 -11.19
CA VAL A 153 -24.53 61.34 -11.93
C VAL A 153 -23.08 61.37 -12.42
N ASN A 154 -22.15 60.81 -11.65
CA ASN A 154 -20.73 60.74 -11.98
C ASN A 154 -20.40 59.44 -12.74
N ARG A 155 -19.23 59.38 -13.38
CA ARG A 155 -18.75 58.24 -14.17
C ARG A 155 -17.24 58.10 -14.02
N ILE A 156 -16.72 56.87 -14.10
CA ILE A 156 -15.28 56.59 -13.99
C ILE A 156 -14.62 57.10 -15.27
N VAL A 157 -13.46 57.77 -15.16
CA VAL A 157 -12.70 58.19 -16.35
C VAL A 157 -11.70 57.11 -16.73
N ASN A 158 -11.72 56.69 -18.00
CA ASN A 158 -10.83 55.68 -18.56
C ASN A 158 -9.34 56.12 -18.53
N PRO A 159 -8.40 55.17 -18.46
CA PRO A 159 -6.97 55.43 -18.63
C PRO A 159 -6.62 56.30 -19.84
N THR A 160 -5.58 57.13 -19.71
CA THR A 160 -5.08 58.00 -20.79
C THR A 160 -4.23 57.27 -21.84
N SER A 161 -4.02 55.96 -21.68
CA SER A 161 -3.26 55.13 -22.60
C SER A 161 -4.04 53.87 -22.97
N THR A 162 -3.84 53.39 -24.20
CA THR A 162 -4.53 52.22 -24.75
C THR A 162 -3.92 50.91 -24.26
N GLY A 163 -4.73 49.86 -24.23
CA GLY A 163 -4.31 48.52 -23.82
C GLY A 163 -5.40 47.72 -23.14
N SER A 164 -5.05 46.51 -22.68
CA SER A 164 -5.90 45.71 -21.82
C SER A 164 -5.54 45.96 -20.35
N TYR A 165 -6.53 46.40 -19.59
CA TYR A 165 -6.50 46.62 -18.16
C TYR A 165 -7.27 45.51 -17.45
N GLN A 166 -7.18 45.45 -16.13
CA GLN A 166 -7.87 44.47 -15.30
C GLN A 166 -8.61 45.16 -14.15
N ILE A 167 -9.77 44.63 -13.79
CA ILE A 167 -10.47 44.95 -12.54
C ILE A 167 -10.51 43.66 -11.73
N SER A 168 -9.77 43.60 -10.62
CA SER A 168 -9.73 42.43 -9.76
C SER A 168 -10.75 42.54 -8.64
N ILE A 169 -11.58 41.51 -8.47
CA ILE A 169 -12.50 41.34 -7.36
C ILE A 169 -11.85 40.41 -6.33
N ALA A 170 -11.83 40.82 -5.07
CA ALA A 170 -11.29 40.06 -3.94
C ALA A 170 -12.03 40.48 -2.65
N GLY A 171 -11.70 39.93 -1.48
CA GLY A 171 -12.20 40.47 -0.21
C GLY A 171 -12.05 39.52 0.97
N THR A 172 -12.72 39.83 2.09
CA THR A 172 -12.75 38.93 3.26
C THR A 172 -13.73 37.76 3.10
N PHE A 173 -14.72 37.86 2.20
CA PHE A 173 -15.66 36.78 1.87
C PHE A 173 -15.01 35.53 1.24
N GLY A 174 -13.77 35.65 0.73
CA GLY A 174 -12.98 34.49 0.34
C GLY A 174 -13.10 34.05 -1.12
N ASP A 175 -13.77 34.78 -2.01
CA ASP A 175 -13.58 34.59 -3.46
C ASP A 175 -12.64 35.63 -4.07
N THR A 176 -12.02 35.28 -5.21
CA THR A 176 -11.13 36.13 -6.01
C THR A 176 -11.30 35.92 -7.50
N GLY A 177 -11.21 36.99 -8.30
CA GLY A 177 -11.27 36.91 -9.77
C GLY A 177 -10.87 38.23 -10.44
N ALA A 178 -10.88 38.28 -11.77
CA ALA A 178 -10.62 39.52 -12.50
C ALA A 178 -11.38 39.59 -13.83
N ALA A 179 -11.88 40.79 -14.15
CA ALA A 179 -12.42 41.13 -15.46
C ALA A 179 -11.36 41.86 -16.30
N GLY A 180 -11.23 41.50 -17.57
CA GLY A 180 -10.39 42.22 -18.54
C GLY A 180 -11.17 43.33 -19.24
N VAL A 181 -10.59 44.54 -19.29
CA VAL A 181 -11.21 45.73 -19.90
C VAL A 181 -10.26 46.26 -20.98
N ALA A 182 -10.75 46.46 -22.19
CA ALA A 182 -9.95 46.99 -23.31
C ALA A 182 -10.21 48.50 -23.51
N ILE A 183 -9.14 49.28 -23.62
CA ILE A 183 -9.17 50.73 -23.84
C ILE A 183 -8.47 51.05 -25.16
N VAL A 184 -9.15 51.82 -26.02
CA VAL A 184 -8.76 52.13 -27.41
C VAL A 184 -8.57 53.63 -27.65
N ASP A 185 -7.85 53.99 -28.70
CA ASP A 185 -7.56 55.37 -29.12
C ASP A 185 -8.56 55.89 -30.16
N SER A 186 -9.25 55.00 -30.87
CA SER A 186 -10.31 55.37 -31.80
C SER A 186 -11.38 54.29 -31.93
N ASP A 187 -12.65 54.69 -31.81
CA ASP A 187 -13.83 53.90 -32.14
C ASP A 187 -14.27 54.17 -33.60
N GLN A 188 -13.31 54.15 -34.54
CA GLN A 188 -13.53 54.51 -35.95
C GLN A 188 -12.86 53.50 -36.89
N VAL A 189 -13.68 52.70 -37.58
CA VAL A 189 -13.22 51.70 -38.56
C VAL A 189 -12.67 52.40 -39.81
N SER A 190 -11.34 52.40 -39.96
CA SER A 190 -10.63 53.08 -41.04
C SER A 190 -10.36 52.14 -42.24
N VAL A 191 -11.35 52.01 -43.12
CA VAL A 191 -11.26 51.17 -44.33
C VAL A 191 -10.25 51.75 -45.33
N THR A 192 -9.12 51.07 -45.51
CA THR A 192 -8.08 51.43 -46.49
C THR A 192 -7.90 50.30 -47.51
N ALA A 193 -8.52 50.44 -48.68
CA ALA A 193 -8.43 49.45 -49.76
C ALA A 193 -7.36 49.87 -50.79
N GLU A 194 -6.23 49.15 -50.82
CA GLU A 194 -5.23 49.29 -51.88
C GLU A 194 -5.59 48.38 -53.06
N VAL A 195 -5.75 48.95 -54.26
CA VAL A 195 -5.98 48.21 -55.51
C VAL A 195 -4.98 48.69 -56.56
N GLN A 196 -4.26 47.74 -57.16
CA GLN A 196 -3.14 48.03 -58.06
C GLN A 196 -3.61 48.53 -59.43
N ALA A 197 -2.89 49.49 -60.01
CA ALA A 197 -3.36 50.29 -61.14
C ALA A 197 -3.26 49.60 -62.52
N PRO A 198 -4.30 49.69 -63.37
CA PRO A 198 -4.17 49.64 -64.84
C PRO A 198 -3.60 50.96 -65.40
N ALA A 199 -3.17 50.95 -66.66
CA ALA A 199 -2.60 52.14 -67.31
C ALA A 199 -3.63 53.26 -67.60
N ALA A 200 -3.14 54.51 -67.53
CA ALA A 200 -3.88 55.76 -67.74
C ALA A 200 -4.18 56.05 -69.25
N PRO A 201 -4.95 57.11 -69.62
CA PRO A 201 -5.56 58.16 -68.79
C PRO A 201 -7.05 58.49 -69.05
N GLY A 202 -7.75 59.02 -68.04
CA GLY A 202 -9.08 59.63 -68.21
C GLY A 202 -9.73 60.12 -66.90
N GLN A 203 -9.96 61.43 -66.78
CA GLN A 203 -10.77 62.09 -65.73
C GLN A 203 -12.16 62.47 -66.29
N PRO A 204 -13.19 62.80 -65.47
CA PRO A 204 -13.25 62.77 -63.99
C PRO A 204 -14.53 62.12 -63.38
N SER A 205 -14.46 61.83 -62.07
CA SER A 205 -15.53 61.87 -61.04
C SER A 205 -16.90 61.20 -61.28
N GLY A 206 -17.22 60.20 -60.45
CA GLY A 206 -18.58 59.67 -60.23
C GLY A 206 -18.65 58.88 -58.91
N SER A 207 -19.75 59.01 -58.16
CA SER A 207 -19.93 58.38 -56.84
C SER A 207 -20.59 57.00 -56.92
N GLY A 208 -20.08 56.03 -56.18
CA GLY A 208 -20.68 54.69 -55.98
C GLY A 208 -20.23 54.09 -54.65
N GLY A 209 -21.09 53.29 -54.01
CA GLY A 209 -20.82 52.68 -52.70
C GLY A 209 -19.91 51.46 -52.78
N GLY A 210 -19.25 51.15 -51.65
CA GLY A 210 -18.52 49.88 -51.47
C GLY A 210 -19.48 48.68 -51.33
N PRO A 211 -18.96 47.45 -51.50
CA PRO A 211 -19.75 46.23 -51.35
C PRO A 211 -20.20 46.02 -49.89
N PRO A 212 -21.27 45.24 -49.65
CA PRO A 212 -21.65 44.82 -48.29
C PRO A 212 -20.54 43.97 -47.66
N ALA A 213 -20.47 43.99 -46.32
CA ALA A 213 -19.68 43.02 -45.57
C ALA A 213 -20.23 41.60 -45.77
N ASP A 214 -19.38 40.59 -45.57
CA ASP A 214 -19.82 39.20 -45.70
C ASP A 214 -20.81 38.83 -44.59
N THR A 215 -21.89 38.19 -45.00
CA THR A 215 -23.02 37.76 -44.17
C THR A 215 -23.50 36.36 -44.56
N THR A 216 -22.75 35.66 -45.41
CA THR A 216 -22.99 34.27 -45.79
C THR A 216 -22.20 33.35 -44.86
N PRO A 217 -22.86 32.41 -44.14
CA PRO A 217 -22.14 31.41 -43.35
C PRO A 217 -21.50 30.30 -44.23
N PRO A 218 -20.43 29.65 -43.74
CA PRO A 218 -19.66 28.68 -44.53
C PRO A 218 -20.48 27.44 -44.92
N LEU A 219 -20.43 27.03 -46.19
CA LEU A 219 -21.13 25.84 -46.65
C LEU A 219 -20.39 24.57 -46.22
N ILE A 220 -20.92 23.86 -45.22
CA ILE A 220 -20.36 22.58 -44.74
C ILE A 220 -20.73 21.44 -45.71
N PHE A 221 -19.72 20.71 -46.21
CA PHE A 221 -19.91 19.51 -47.04
C PHE A 221 -18.87 18.41 -46.73
N ASN A 222 -19.03 17.24 -47.35
CA ASN A 222 -18.16 16.06 -47.19
C ASN A 222 -17.92 15.60 -45.74
N VAL A 223 -18.92 15.75 -44.87
CA VAL A 223 -18.86 15.25 -43.48
C VAL A 223 -18.77 13.72 -43.46
N GLN A 224 -17.74 13.20 -42.80
CA GLN A 224 -17.46 11.76 -42.66
C GLN A 224 -16.92 11.44 -41.27
N ALA A 225 -17.14 10.22 -40.81
CA ALA A 225 -16.56 9.65 -39.60
C ALA A 225 -15.82 8.35 -39.94
N THR A 226 -14.70 8.08 -39.29
CA THR A 226 -13.92 6.84 -39.44
C THR A 226 -13.35 6.44 -38.08
N SER A 227 -13.74 5.28 -37.56
CA SER A 227 -13.13 4.71 -36.36
C SER A 227 -11.66 4.37 -36.62
N THR A 228 -10.79 4.81 -35.72
CA THR A 228 -9.33 4.61 -35.80
C THR A 228 -8.81 3.62 -34.76
N SER A 229 -9.60 3.30 -33.74
CA SER A 229 -9.44 2.17 -32.82
C SER A 229 -10.80 1.79 -32.23
N PHE A 230 -10.82 0.89 -31.23
CA PHE A 230 -12.01 0.58 -30.43
C PHE A 230 -12.48 1.76 -29.53
N THR A 231 -11.65 2.78 -29.33
CA THR A 231 -11.93 3.94 -28.43
C THR A 231 -11.65 5.32 -29.05
N THR A 232 -11.31 5.38 -30.34
CA THR A 232 -11.01 6.63 -31.06
C THR A 232 -11.66 6.68 -32.44
N ALA A 233 -12.12 7.86 -32.86
CA ALA A 233 -12.69 8.08 -34.19
C ALA A 233 -12.32 9.45 -34.75
N LYS A 234 -11.99 9.49 -36.04
CA LYS A 234 -11.68 10.71 -36.79
C LYS A 234 -12.93 11.23 -37.48
N ILE A 235 -13.25 12.50 -37.26
CA ILE A 235 -14.31 13.24 -37.95
C ILE A 235 -13.66 14.22 -38.93
N THR A 236 -14.11 14.24 -40.18
CA THR A 236 -13.59 15.12 -41.24
C THR A 236 -14.70 15.77 -42.04
N TRP A 237 -14.54 17.02 -42.43
CA TRP A 237 -15.45 17.74 -43.33
C TRP A 237 -14.70 18.85 -44.09
N GLN A 238 -15.41 19.58 -44.96
CA GLN A 238 -14.87 20.70 -45.73
C GLN A 238 -15.84 21.88 -45.71
N THR A 239 -15.31 23.09 -45.92
CA THR A 239 -16.06 24.31 -46.19
C THR A 239 -15.56 24.98 -47.45
N ASP A 240 -16.37 25.85 -48.06
CA ASP A 240 -16.02 26.64 -49.24
C ASP A 240 -15.17 27.88 -48.92
N GLU A 241 -15.25 28.38 -47.70
CA GLU A 241 -14.37 29.41 -47.12
C GLU A 241 -13.60 28.90 -45.88
N SER A 242 -12.58 29.65 -45.43
CA SER A 242 -11.72 29.25 -44.31
C SER A 242 -12.42 29.46 -42.96
N SER A 243 -12.77 28.38 -42.28
CA SER A 243 -13.60 28.40 -41.08
C SER A 243 -13.02 27.60 -39.90
N THR A 244 -13.54 27.83 -38.70
CA THR A 244 -13.20 27.10 -37.47
C THR A 244 -13.81 25.70 -37.46
N SER A 245 -13.37 24.84 -36.52
CA SER A 245 -13.82 23.45 -36.43
C SER A 245 -14.44 23.13 -35.06
N ILE A 246 -15.68 22.66 -35.00
CA ILE A 246 -16.35 22.17 -33.78
C ILE A 246 -17.12 20.88 -34.11
N VAL A 247 -17.07 19.89 -33.21
CA VAL A 247 -17.86 18.66 -33.27
C VAL A 247 -18.57 18.46 -31.94
N ASP A 248 -19.89 18.35 -31.94
CA ASP A 248 -20.67 17.87 -30.80
C ASP A 248 -21.02 16.39 -31.02
N TYR A 249 -20.86 15.53 -30.00
CA TYR A 249 -21.08 14.09 -30.14
C TYR A 249 -21.72 13.44 -28.89
N GLY A 250 -22.47 12.36 -29.09
CA GLY A 250 -22.97 11.51 -28.01
C GLY A 250 -23.87 10.38 -28.47
N HIS A 251 -24.43 9.60 -27.54
CA HIS A 251 -25.28 8.45 -27.88
C HIS A 251 -26.69 8.83 -28.37
N THR A 252 -27.11 10.09 -28.18
CA THR A 252 -28.41 10.63 -28.62
C THR A 252 -28.24 12.02 -29.24
N ALA A 253 -29.26 12.50 -29.96
CA ALA A 253 -29.26 13.81 -30.62
C ALA A 253 -29.18 15.03 -29.68
N ALA A 254 -29.03 14.82 -28.37
CA ALA A 254 -28.64 15.84 -27.40
C ALA A 254 -27.10 16.05 -27.32
N TYR A 255 -26.30 15.19 -27.95
CA TYR A 255 -24.84 15.26 -28.01
C TYR A 255 -24.14 15.35 -26.64
N ALA A 256 -24.71 14.67 -25.64
CA ALA A 256 -24.31 14.80 -24.23
C ALA A 256 -23.00 14.09 -23.85
N SER A 257 -22.23 13.55 -24.79
CA SER A 257 -20.91 12.94 -24.49
C SER A 257 -19.74 13.90 -24.68
N GLY A 258 -19.94 15.04 -25.35
CA GLY A 258 -19.01 16.15 -25.33
C GLY A 258 -18.96 16.99 -26.61
N THR A 259 -18.15 18.04 -26.54
CA THR A 259 -17.80 18.91 -27.67
C THR A 259 -16.27 18.93 -27.82
N ALA A 260 -15.77 18.80 -29.05
CA ALA A 260 -14.35 18.91 -29.38
C ALA A 260 -14.15 19.99 -30.45
N ASN A 261 -13.17 20.89 -30.27
CA ASN A 261 -13.00 22.05 -31.14
C ASN A 261 -11.53 22.34 -31.52
N ASN A 262 -11.37 23.09 -32.61
CA ASN A 262 -10.10 23.65 -33.07
C ASN A 262 -10.39 25.01 -33.73
N ALA A 263 -9.81 26.08 -33.16
CA ALA A 263 -10.02 27.46 -33.60
C ALA A 263 -9.19 27.85 -34.86
N SER A 264 -8.45 26.92 -35.45
CA SER A 264 -7.71 27.16 -36.70
C SER A 264 -8.67 27.34 -37.87
N LEU A 265 -8.56 28.46 -38.61
CA LEU A 265 -9.33 28.70 -39.84
C LEU A 265 -8.77 27.87 -41.00
N VAL A 266 -9.57 26.93 -41.52
CA VAL A 266 -9.18 25.98 -42.59
C VAL A 266 -10.34 25.69 -43.54
N LEU A 267 -10.03 25.15 -44.72
CA LEU A 267 -11.00 24.66 -45.74
C LEU A 267 -11.27 23.14 -45.63
N ALA A 268 -10.44 22.43 -44.86
CA ALA A 268 -10.51 20.99 -44.67
C ALA A 268 -10.26 20.69 -43.20
N HIS A 269 -11.27 20.14 -42.54
CA HIS A 269 -11.36 20.00 -41.10
C HIS A 269 -11.06 18.56 -40.69
N GLN A 270 -10.38 18.40 -39.57
CA GLN A 270 -10.18 17.12 -38.90
C GLN A 270 -10.25 17.33 -37.39
N ILE A 271 -11.08 16.53 -36.72
CA ILE A 271 -11.13 16.40 -35.27
C ILE A 271 -11.01 14.92 -34.93
N ASP A 272 -10.10 14.58 -34.03
CA ASP A 272 -9.90 13.22 -33.54
C ASP A 272 -10.53 13.09 -32.15
N LEU A 273 -11.61 12.30 -32.06
CA LEU A 273 -12.33 11.98 -30.84
C LEU A 273 -11.65 10.83 -30.11
N THR A 274 -11.53 10.92 -28.79
CA THR A 274 -10.81 9.96 -27.94
C THR A 274 -11.58 9.65 -26.66
N GLY A 275 -11.46 8.44 -26.13
CA GLY A 275 -12.19 8.02 -24.93
C GLY A 275 -13.63 7.61 -25.24
N LEU A 276 -13.91 7.24 -26.49
CA LEU A 276 -15.19 6.66 -26.90
C LEU A 276 -15.31 5.22 -26.37
N LEU A 277 -16.53 4.79 -26.07
CA LEU A 277 -16.82 3.43 -25.65
C LEU A 277 -16.91 2.49 -26.87
N SER A 278 -16.28 1.31 -26.80
CA SER A 278 -16.34 0.31 -27.87
C SER A 278 -17.72 -0.36 -27.96
N CYS A 279 -18.04 -0.96 -29.11
CA CYS A 279 -19.37 -1.42 -29.52
C CYS A 279 -20.47 -0.33 -29.64
N GLN A 280 -20.28 0.88 -29.10
CA GLN A 280 -21.36 1.86 -29.00
C GLN A 280 -21.62 2.62 -30.31
N THR A 281 -22.89 2.98 -30.52
CA THR A 281 -23.29 3.95 -31.55
C THR A 281 -23.12 5.37 -31.01
N TYR A 282 -22.52 6.24 -31.82
CA TYR A 282 -22.45 7.68 -31.58
C TYR A 282 -23.16 8.42 -32.70
N VAL A 283 -23.93 9.45 -32.34
CA VAL A 283 -24.37 10.51 -33.25
C VAL A 283 -23.51 11.76 -33.03
N PHE A 284 -23.29 12.52 -34.09
CA PHE A 284 -22.50 13.75 -34.05
C PHE A 284 -23.02 14.78 -35.04
N ARG A 285 -22.69 16.05 -34.80
CA ARG A 285 -22.85 17.15 -35.77
C ARG A 285 -21.56 17.97 -35.79
N VAL A 286 -21.34 18.71 -36.88
CA VAL A 286 -20.19 19.61 -36.99
C VAL A 286 -20.67 21.06 -37.18
N THR A 287 -19.95 21.99 -36.59
CA THR A 287 -20.24 23.43 -36.61
C THR A 287 -18.97 24.17 -36.99
N SER A 288 -19.10 25.17 -37.86
CA SER A 288 -17.99 25.97 -38.38
C SER A 288 -18.38 27.44 -38.43
N ALA A 289 -17.46 28.31 -38.01
CA ALA A 289 -17.61 29.76 -38.08
C ALA A 289 -16.49 30.37 -38.93
N ASP A 290 -16.80 31.33 -39.79
CA ASP A 290 -15.83 32.09 -40.59
C ASP A 290 -14.95 33.03 -39.73
N GLN A 291 -14.19 33.92 -40.39
CA GLN A 291 -13.36 34.92 -39.69
C GLN A 291 -14.19 36.09 -39.08
N LEU A 292 -15.46 36.24 -39.44
CA LEU A 292 -16.35 37.35 -39.02
C LEU A 292 -17.39 36.94 -37.96
N GLY A 293 -17.55 35.64 -37.70
CA GLY A 293 -18.52 35.05 -36.77
C GLY A 293 -19.78 34.47 -37.42
N ASN A 294 -19.88 34.46 -38.75
CA ASN A 294 -20.98 33.81 -39.46
C ASN A 294 -20.88 32.29 -39.25
N THR A 295 -21.93 31.67 -38.70
CA THR A 295 -21.92 30.27 -38.24
C THR A 295 -22.81 29.35 -39.07
N ALA A 296 -22.27 28.20 -39.45
CA ALA A 296 -23.01 27.11 -40.08
C ALA A 296 -22.90 25.84 -39.22
N MET A 297 -23.95 25.01 -39.28
CA MET A 297 -24.06 23.76 -38.53
C MET A 297 -24.63 22.67 -39.44
N SER A 298 -24.06 21.48 -39.37
CA SER A 298 -24.50 20.33 -40.18
C SER A 298 -25.78 19.69 -39.63
N GLY A 299 -26.39 18.83 -40.46
CA GLY A 299 -27.31 17.80 -39.95
C GLY A 299 -26.60 16.83 -38.99
N GLY A 300 -27.38 16.04 -38.27
CA GLY A 300 -26.86 14.95 -37.43
C GLY A 300 -26.45 13.74 -38.28
N TYR A 301 -25.26 13.23 -38.02
CA TYR A 301 -24.68 12.01 -38.59
C TYR A 301 -24.50 10.95 -37.50
N SER A 302 -24.18 9.71 -37.87
CA SER A 302 -23.85 8.65 -36.91
C SER A 302 -22.74 7.72 -37.39
N PHE A 303 -22.08 7.06 -36.44
CA PHE A 303 -21.13 5.98 -36.65
C PHE A 303 -21.19 4.99 -35.49
N ILE A 304 -20.63 3.80 -35.69
CA ILE A 304 -20.59 2.73 -34.69
C ILE A 304 -19.11 2.44 -34.38
N MET A 305 -18.76 2.42 -33.10
CA MET A 305 -17.43 1.99 -32.66
C MET A 305 -17.32 0.47 -32.80
N PRO A 306 -16.22 -0.07 -33.37
CA PRO A 306 -16.00 -1.51 -33.39
C PRO A 306 -15.92 -2.05 -31.95
N CYS A 307 -16.32 -3.30 -31.76
CA CYS A 307 -16.16 -4.02 -30.49
C CYS A 307 -14.73 -4.51 -30.31
N ASP A 308 -14.22 -4.51 -29.08
CA ASP A 308 -12.97 -5.21 -28.78
C ASP A 308 -13.14 -6.74 -28.92
N THR A 309 -12.07 -7.38 -29.41
CA THR A 309 -11.99 -8.82 -29.69
C THR A 309 -10.60 -9.38 -29.34
N THR A 310 -9.78 -8.59 -28.65
CA THR A 310 -8.42 -8.94 -28.23
C THR A 310 -8.42 -9.30 -26.74
N PRO A 311 -7.92 -10.48 -26.34
CA PRO A 311 -7.77 -10.80 -24.92
C PRO A 311 -6.56 -10.11 -24.26
N PRO A 312 -6.62 -9.80 -22.95
CA PRO A 312 -5.60 -9.04 -22.25
C PRO A 312 -4.27 -9.78 -22.14
N VAL A 313 -3.15 -9.09 -22.32
CA VAL A 313 -1.80 -9.70 -22.31
C VAL A 313 -1.24 -9.78 -20.89
N ILE A 314 -1.43 -10.95 -20.26
CA ILE A 314 -0.91 -11.25 -18.92
C ILE A 314 0.63 -11.23 -18.90
N SER A 315 1.19 -10.51 -17.94
CA SER A 315 2.63 -10.35 -17.71
C SER A 315 2.99 -10.27 -16.21
N ASN A 316 4.29 -10.31 -15.88
CA ASN A 316 4.85 -10.13 -14.53
C ASN A 316 4.36 -11.10 -13.42
N VAL A 317 3.73 -12.23 -13.77
CA VAL A 317 3.16 -13.21 -12.83
C VAL A 317 4.18 -13.70 -11.79
N GLN A 318 3.88 -13.45 -10.51
CA GLN A 318 4.74 -13.73 -9.35
C GLN A 318 3.91 -14.11 -8.12
N ALA A 319 4.52 -14.82 -7.17
CA ALA A 319 4.01 -15.02 -5.81
C ALA A 319 4.87 -14.26 -4.81
N LEU A 320 4.26 -13.39 -4.01
CA LEU A 320 4.89 -12.50 -3.03
C LEU A 320 4.29 -12.71 -1.63
N ASN A 321 4.93 -12.12 -0.60
CA ASN A 321 4.49 -12.18 0.80
C ASN A 321 4.20 -13.60 1.32
N ILE A 322 4.90 -14.60 0.80
CA ILE A 322 4.71 -16.01 1.14
C ILE A 322 5.05 -16.24 2.61
N THR A 323 4.09 -16.83 3.32
CA THR A 323 4.19 -17.31 4.71
C THR A 323 4.11 -18.83 4.73
N ASP A 324 3.97 -19.42 5.91
CA ASP A 324 3.56 -20.80 6.17
C ASP A 324 2.17 -21.15 5.61
N SER A 325 1.21 -20.24 5.68
CA SER A 325 -0.23 -20.53 5.49
C SER A 325 -0.93 -19.64 4.45
N SER A 326 -0.21 -18.70 3.83
CA SER A 326 -0.74 -17.77 2.83
C SER A 326 0.33 -17.21 1.88
N ALA A 327 -0.10 -16.67 0.74
CA ALA A 327 0.71 -15.94 -0.23
C ALA A 327 -0.12 -14.86 -0.93
N VAL A 328 0.51 -13.96 -1.69
CA VAL A 328 -0.17 -12.99 -2.56
C VAL A 328 0.31 -13.20 -3.99
N LEU A 329 -0.61 -13.57 -4.88
CA LEU A 329 -0.34 -13.72 -6.31
C LEU A 329 -0.48 -12.34 -6.99
N THR A 330 0.49 -11.97 -7.82
CA THR A 330 0.54 -10.65 -8.46
C THR A 330 0.89 -10.76 -9.94
N TRP A 331 0.19 -10.01 -10.79
CA TRP A 331 0.46 -9.94 -12.23
C TRP A 331 0.00 -8.60 -12.81
N ASN A 332 0.27 -8.38 -14.09
CA ASN A 332 -0.19 -7.22 -14.87
C ASN A 332 -0.91 -7.66 -16.14
N THR A 333 -1.79 -6.80 -16.64
CA THR A 333 -2.32 -6.79 -18.00
C THR A 333 -2.07 -5.42 -18.62
N ASP A 334 -2.11 -5.34 -19.96
CA ASP A 334 -2.01 -4.10 -20.72
C ASP A 334 -3.33 -3.29 -20.75
N GLU A 335 -4.46 -3.94 -20.50
CA GLU A 335 -5.79 -3.34 -20.36
C GLU A 335 -6.49 -3.73 -19.04
N PRO A 336 -7.54 -3.01 -18.59
CA PRO A 336 -8.26 -3.34 -17.35
C PRO A 336 -9.00 -4.68 -17.45
N ALA A 337 -8.58 -5.66 -16.65
CA ALA A 337 -9.10 -7.02 -16.70
C ALA A 337 -9.47 -7.58 -15.31
N THR A 338 -10.27 -8.64 -15.30
CA THR A 338 -10.64 -9.40 -14.10
C THR A 338 -9.44 -10.08 -13.44
N SER A 339 -9.55 -10.31 -12.13
CA SER A 339 -8.47 -10.87 -11.31
C SER A 339 -8.83 -12.27 -10.82
N VAL A 340 -8.46 -13.34 -11.54
CA VAL A 340 -8.70 -14.73 -11.14
C VAL A 340 -7.39 -15.53 -11.09
N ALA A 341 -7.26 -16.43 -10.12
CA ALA A 341 -6.18 -17.41 -10.09
C ALA A 341 -6.66 -18.80 -9.66
N GLU A 342 -6.13 -19.82 -10.29
CA GLU A 342 -6.34 -21.23 -9.94
C GLU A 342 -5.05 -21.78 -9.33
N PHE A 343 -5.16 -22.52 -8.22
CA PHE A 343 -4.00 -23.02 -7.48
C PHE A 343 -4.27 -24.37 -6.81
N GLY A 344 -3.20 -25.10 -6.49
CA GLY A 344 -3.27 -26.36 -5.76
C GLY A 344 -1.97 -27.15 -5.78
N LEU A 345 -2.02 -28.42 -5.36
CA LEU A 345 -0.83 -29.26 -5.18
C LEU A 345 -0.26 -29.85 -6.49
N THR A 346 -0.95 -29.66 -7.62
CA THR A 346 -0.57 -30.17 -8.95
C THR A 346 -1.07 -29.23 -10.06
N ASN A 347 -0.64 -29.47 -11.29
CA ASN A 347 -1.14 -28.80 -12.51
C ASN A 347 -2.66 -29.00 -12.81
N ALA A 348 -3.38 -29.81 -12.04
CA ALA A 348 -4.85 -29.84 -12.07
C ALA A 348 -5.50 -28.74 -11.18
N TYR A 349 -4.68 -28.01 -10.41
CA TYR A 349 -5.07 -26.96 -9.48
C TYR A 349 -6.09 -27.44 -8.43
N GLY A 350 -7.39 -27.22 -8.66
CA GLY A 350 -8.48 -27.69 -7.79
C GLY A 350 -8.95 -26.69 -6.73
N ASN A 351 -8.29 -25.54 -6.60
CA ASN A 351 -8.80 -24.37 -5.88
C ASN A 351 -8.78 -23.17 -6.82
N GLN A 352 -9.67 -22.20 -6.60
CA GLN A 352 -9.71 -20.94 -7.33
C GLN A 352 -9.94 -19.80 -6.34
N ALA A 353 -9.36 -18.64 -6.63
CA ALA A 353 -9.60 -17.39 -5.92
C ALA A 353 -9.78 -16.26 -6.93
N SER A 354 -10.50 -15.20 -6.55
CA SER A 354 -10.75 -14.04 -7.41
C SER A 354 -10.89 -12.74 -6.62
N ALA A 355 -10.63 -11.61 -7.26
CA ALA A 355 -10.92 -10.28 -6.75
C ALA A 355 -11.80 -9.49 -7.73
N LEU A 356 -12.63 -8.60 -7.19
CA LEU A 356 -13.61 -7.81 -7.95
C LEU A 356 -12.97 -6.59 -8.62
N GLY A 357 -13.60 -6.12 -9.71
CA GLY A 357 -13.17 -4.97 -10.50
C GLY A 357 -12.24 -5.32 -11.67
N LEU A 358 -12.16 -4.42 -12.64
CA LEU A 358 -11.25 -4.50 -13.78
C LEU A 358 -10.02 -3.62 -13.49
N VAL A 359 -8.82 -4.21 -13.53
CA VAL A 359 -7.56 -3.54 -13.21
C VAL A 359 -6.43 -4.00 -14.12
N THR A 360 -5.37 -3.18 -14.26
CA THR A 360 -4.12 -3.52 -14.98
C THR A 360 -3.00 -4.02 -14.06
N GLY A 361 -3.23 -3.99 -12.74
CA GLY A 361 -2.30 -4.44 -11.71
C GLY A 361 -3.03 -5.26 -10.68
N HIS A 362 -2.83 -6.57 -10.72
CA HIS A 362 -3.57 -7.54 -9.92
C HIS A 362 -2.77 -7.93 -8.66
N ALA A 363 -3.46 -8.03 -7.52
CA ALA A 363 -2.89 -8.52 -6.27
C ALA A 363 -3.95 -9.34 -5.52
N LEU A 364 -3.82 -10.66 -5.57
CA LEU A 364 -4.80 -11.63 -5.08
C LEU A 364 -4.22 -12.41 -3.88
N PRO A 365 -4.65 -12.13 -2.64
CA PRO A 365 -4.23 -12.91 -1.48
C PRO A 365 -4.91 -14.30 -1.49
N ILE A 366 -4.12 -15.33 -1.21
CA ILE A 366 -4.57 -16.71 -1.01
C ILE A 366 -4.11 -17.21 0.36
N ALA A 367 -4.97 -17.93 1.08
CA ALA A 367 -4.77 -18.35 2.46
C ALA A 367 -5.34 -19.76 2.71
N GLY A 368 -5.07 -20.34 3.88
CA GLY A 368 -5.43 -21.73 4.18
C GLY A 368 -4.49 -22.75 3.53
N LEU A 369 -3.27 -22.34 3.20
CA LEU A 369 -2.24 -23.19 2.61
C LEU A 369 -1.56 -24.04 3.68
N GLN A 370 -1.02 -25.20 3.28
CA GLN A 370 -0.25 -26.08 4.16
C GLN A 370 1.20 -25.59 4.29
N PRO A 371 1.81 -25.59 5.49
CA PRO A 371 3.21 -25.19 5.68
C PRO A 371 4.23 -26.14 5.03
N GLY A 372 5.29 -25.57 4.45
CA GLY A 372 6.38 -26.28 3.76
C GLY A 372 6.00 -26.93 2.42
N THR A 373 4.81 -26.65 1.90
CA THR A 373 4.21 -27.31 0.73
C THR A 373 4.37 -26.49 -0.53
N THR A 374 4.65 -27.16 -1.65
CA THR A 374 4.73 -26.52 -2.98
C THR A 374 3.36 -26.52 -3.65
N TYR A 375 2.94 -25.33 -4.10
CA TYR A 375 1.72 -25.10 -4.83
C TYR A 375 2.03 -24.70 -6.27
N HIS A 376 1.29 -25.29 -7.20
CA HIS A 376 1.14 -24.86 -8.58
C HIS A 376 0.03 -23.81 -8.65
N PHE A 377 0.17 -22.82 -9.55
CA PHE A 377 -0.88 -21.86 -9.85
C PHE A 377 -0.80 -21.33 -11.30
N ARG A 378 -1.93 -20.89 -11.81
CA ARG A 378 -2.04 -20.07 -13.03
C ARG A 378 -3.01 -18.91 -12.78
N VAL A 379 -2.87 -17.83 -13.53
CA VAL A 379 -3.75 -16.67 -13.46
C VAL A 379 -4.59 -16.55 -14.73
N LEU A 380 -5.82 -16.07 -14.59
CA LEU A 380 -6.79 -15.88 -15.65
C LEU A 380 -7.30 -14.45 -15.55
N SER A 381 -7.39 -13.78 -16.69
CA SER A 381 -7.89 -12.40 -16.79
C SER A 381 -8.71 -12.25 -18.06
N ALA A 382 -9.86 -11.60 -17.94
CA ALA A 382 -10.74 -11.24 -19.04
C ALA A 382 -11.08 -9.75 -18.97
N ASP A 383 -11.19 -9.10 -20.12
CA ASP A 383 -11.55 -7.69 -20.28
C ASP A 383 -13.04 -7.41 -19.91
N ALA A 384 -13.52 -6.21 -20.23
CA ALA A 384 -14.91 -5.82 -20.05
C ALA A 384 -15.90 -6.53 -21.01
N TYR A 385 -15.42 -7.16 -22.08
CA TYR A 385 -16.23 -7.76 -23.14
C TYR A 385 -16.21 -9.31 -23.13
N GLY A 386 -15.46 -9.92 -22.21
CA GLY A 386 -15.34 -11.37 -22.05
C GLY A 386 -14.20 -12.02 -22.83
N ASN A 387 -13.33 -11.24 -23.48
CA ASN A 387 -12.11 -11.71 -24.12
C ASN A 387 -11.13 -12.20 -23.04
N ALA A 388 -11.00 -13.51 -22.87
CA ALA A 388 -10.26 -14.12 -21.76
C ALA A 388 -8.87 -14.67 -22.17
N SER A 389 -7.88 -14.46 -21.31
CA SER A 389 -6.53 -15.03 -21.41
C SER A 389 -6.12 -15.79 -20.15
N VAL A 390 -5.14 -16.67 -20.30
CA VAL A 390 -4.69 -17.62 -19.25
C VAL A 390 -3.17 -17.72 -19.28
N SER A 391 -2.53 -17.66 -18.12
CA SER A 391 -1.08 -17.78 -18.00
C SER A 391 -0.56 -19.21 -18.17
N SER A 392 0.75 -19.35 -18.32
CA SER A 392 1.44 -20.62 -18.02
C SER A 392 1.28 -21.02 -16.55
N ASP A 393 1.63 -22.26 -16.24
CA ASP A 393 1.81 -22.74 -14.87
C ASP A 393 3.02 -22.05 -14.20
N PHE A 394 2.87 -21.73 -12.92
CA PHE A 394 3.90 -21.18 -12.03
C PHE A 394 3.85 -21.92 -10.69
N THR A 395 4.94 -21.89 -9.93
CA THR A 395 5.02 -22.57 -8.62
C THR A 395 5.58 -21.67 -7.53
N PHE A 396 5.09 -21.85 -6.31
CA PHE A 396 5.72 -21.31 -5.09
C PHE A 396 5.66 -22.35 -3.97
N THR A 397 6.50 -22.17 -2.93
CA THR A 397 6.53 -23.07 -1.76
C THR A 397 6.31 -22.24 -0.50
N THR A 398 5.35 -22.64 0.33
CA THR A 398 5.12 -21.99 1.63
C THR A 398 6.31 -22.19 2.57
N LEU A 399 6.43 -21.31 3.56
CA LEU A 399 7.45 -21.48 4.60
C LEU A 399 7.11 -22.71 5.45
N SER A 400 8.13 -23.35 6.03
CA SER A 400 7.88 -24.31 7.11
C SER A 400 7.34 -23.56 8.33
N ASP A 401 6.31 -24.11 8.97
CA ASP A 401 5.89 -23.67 10.29
C ASP A 401 7.05 -23.86 11.30
N THR A 402 7.12 -22.95 12.27
CA THR A 402 8.11 -22.90 13.36
C THR A 402 7.51 -22.35 14.66
N THR A 403 6.18 -22.32 14.76
CA THR A 403 5.41 -21.62 15.80
C THR A 403 4.67 -22.64 16.66
N PRO A 404 5.23 -23.05 17.81
CA PRO A 404 4.58 -24.07 18.64
C PRO A 404 3.25 -23.56 19.24
N PRO A 405 2.30 -24.46 19.56
CA PRO A 405 1.04 -24.11 20.18
C PRO A 405 1.19 -23.40 21.52
N THR A 406 0.11 -22.79 21.96
CA THR A 406 -0.02 -22.20 23.29
C THR A 406 0.24 -23.26 24.37
N ASN A 407 0.91 -22.87 25.46
CA ASN A 407 1.11 -23.74 26.61
C ASN A 407 -0.23 -24.21 27.20
N VAL A 408 -0.32 -25.50 27.51
CA VAL A 408 -1.35 -26.03 28.42
C VAL A 408 -1.23 -25.38 29.80
N THR A 409 -2.31 -25.40 30.59
CA THR A 409 -2.19 -25.29 32.06
C THR A 409 -1.86 -26.68 32.63
N LEU A 410 -1.25 -26.81 33.80
CA LEU A 410 -1.00 -28.13 34.42
C LEU A 410 -1.27 -28.09 35.93
N THR A 411 -2.12 -28.99 36.41
CA THR A 411 -2.30 -29.27 37.84
C THR A 411 -1.72 -30.65 38.18
N ALA A 412 -1.37 -30.84 39.46
CA ALA A 412 -0.85 -32.10 39.98
C ALA A 412 -1.42 -32.34 41.38
N THR A 413 -2.29 -33.33 41.51
CA THR A 413 -3.01 -33.67 42.73
C THR A 413 -2.46 -34.96 43.31
N ALA A 414 -1.91 -34.90 44.52
CA ALA A 414 -1.34 -36.06 45.21
C ALA A 414 -2.42 -37.05 45.68
N GLY A 415 -2.11 -38.35 45.58
CA GLY A 415 -2.84 -39.44 46.23
C GLY A 415 -1.87 -40.44 46.86
N ASP A 416 -2.39 -41.61 47.25
CA ASP A 416 -1.56 -42.70 47.77
C ASP A 416 -0.81 -43.40 46.62
N ALA A 417 0.52 -43.37 46.66
CA ALA A 417 1.43 -43.90 45.64
C ALA A 417 1.18 -43.41 44.18
N GLN A 418 0.51 -42.27 44.02
CA GLN A 418 0.14 -41.72 42.70
C GLN A 418 0.00 -40.18 42.70
N VAL A 419 0.03 -39.59 41.51
CA VAL A 419 -0.35 -38.20 41.22
C VAL A 419 -1.33 -38.19 40.06
N VAL A 420 -2.48 -37.56 40.25
CA VAL A 420 -3.41 -37.24 39.16
C VAL A 420 -2.97 -35.92 38.53
N LEU A 421 -2.73 -35.93 37.22
CA LEU A 421 -2.34 -34.77 36.42
C LEU A 421 -3.54 -34.38 35.54
N GLU A 422 -3.87 -33.09 35.49
CA GLU A 422 -4.92 -32.55 34.62
C GLU A 422 -4.43 -31.28 33.93
N TRP A 423 -4.86 -31.06 32.68
CA TRP A 423 -4.45 -29.93 31.86
C TRP A 423 -5.50 -29.50 30.85
N THR A 424 -5.53 -28.19 30.55
CA THR A 424 -6.34 -27.64 29.46
C THR A 424 -5.59 -27.77 28.13
N LEU A 425 -6.27 -28.24 27.07
CA LEU A 425 -5.73 -28.15 25.72
C LEU A 425 -5.70 -26.68 25.26
N PRO A 426 -4.77 -26.28 24.38
CA PRO A 426 -4.83 -25.00 23.69
C PRO A 426 -5.87 -25.01 22.57
N THR A 427 -6.16 -23.85 21.99
CA THR A 427 -7.11 -23.68 20.87
C THR A 427 -6.43 -23.47 19.52
N ASP A 428 -5.11 -23.70 19.43
CA ASP A 428 -4.34 -23.55 18.20
C ASP A 428 -4.73 -24.65 17.17
N PRO A 429 -5.04 -24.31 15.90
CA PRO A 429 -5.63 -25.27 14.93
C PRO A 429 -4.74 -26.46 14.55
N ASP A 430 -3.45 -26.39 14.84
CA ASP A 430 -2.40 -27.36 14.50
C ASP A 430 -2.01 -28.27 15.68
N PHE A 431 -2.61 -28.09 16.86
CA PHE A 431 -2.31 -28.84 18.07
C PHE A 431 -2.50 -30.37 17.89
N ALA A 432 -1.41 -31.12 18.06
CA ALA A 432 -1.38 -32.58 17.96
C ALA A 432 -1.39 -33.30 19.31
N GLY A 433 -0.93 -32.64 20.39
CA GLY A 433 -1.04 -33.21 21.74
C GLY A 433 -0.17 -32.54 22.80
N THR A 434 -0.27 -33.09 24.01
CA THR A 434 0.54 -32.72 25.18
C THR A 434 1.53 -33.83 25.50
N ARG A 435 2.79 -33.47 25.73
CA ARG A 435 3.86 -34.38 26.18
C ARG A 435 4.28 -34.02 27.60
N ILE A 436 4.16 -34.95 28.54
CA ILE A 436 4.47 -34.73 29.96
C ILE A 436 5.66 -35.58 30.38
N VAL A 437 6.68 -34.94 30.94
CA VAL A 437 7.87 -35.57 31.54
C VAL A 437 7.97 -35.27 33.03
N ARG A 438 8.61 -36.18 33.78
CA ARG A 438 8.75 -36.15 35.25
C ARG A 438 10.20 -36.30 35.68
N LYS A 439 10.57 -35.57 36.75
CA LYS A 439 11.86 -35.69 37.44
C LYS A 439 11.68 -35.68 38.96
N THR A 440 12.69 -36.21 39.66
CA THR A 440 12.89 -36.01 41.11
C THR A 440 14.02 -35.00 41.31
N GLY A 441 13.92 -34.16 42.35
CA GLY A 441 14.94 -33.15 42.68
C GLY A 441 14.93 -31.86 41.85
N GLY A 442 13.95 -31.64 40.99
CA GLY A 442 13.75 -30.37 40.26
C GLY A 442 12.95 -30.52 38.97
N PHE A 443 12.42 -29.41 38.46
CA PHE A 443 11.59 -29.39 37.25
C PHE A 443 12.34 -29.83 35.96
N PRO A 444 11.63 -30.46 35.01
CA PRO A 444 12.07 -30.57 33.61
C PRO A 444 12.43 -29.22 32.98
N THR A 445 13.51 -29.22 32.21
CA THR A 445 14.01 -28.06 31.45
C THR A 445 13.59 -28.07 29.98
N GLY A 446 12.88 -29.11 29.54
CA GLY A 446 12.34 -29.26 28.18
C GLY A 446 11.62 -30.60 27.97
N PRO A 447 10.93 -30.79 26.83
CA PRO A 447 10.08 -31.96 26.53
C PRO A 447 10.79 -33.33 26.50
N PHE A 448 12.13 -33.34 26.59
CA PHE A 448 12.96 -34.55 26.60
C PHE A 448 13.82 -34.68 27.86
N ASP A 449 13.66 -33.80 28.85
CA ASP A 449 14.38 -33.81 30.13
C ASP A 449 13.55 -34.48 31.25
N GLY A 450 13.60 -35.80 31.34
CA GLY A 450 12.96 -36.58 32.39
C GLY A 450 12.43 -37.94 31.93
N THR A 451 11.73 -38.63 32.83
CA THR A 451 10.95 -39.83 32.49
C THR A 451 9.68 -39.39 31.76
N LEU A 452 9.36 -39.99 30.60
CA LEU A 452 8.08 -39.78 29.92
C LEU A 452 6.94 -40.36 30.78
N VAL A 453 5.94 -39.54 31.08
CA VAL A 453 4.70 -39.94 31.78
C VAL A 453 3.54 -40.04 30.78
N TYR A 454 3.38 -39.04 29.92
CA TYR A 454 2.26 -38.98 28.97
C TYR A 454 2.68 -38.38 27.62
N ALA A 455 2.05 -38.83 26.53
CA ALA A 455 2.08 -38.19 25.23
C ALA A 455 0.78 -38.49 24.46
N GLY A 456 0.02 -37.45 24.09
CA GLY A 456 -1.22 -37.60 23.32
C GLY A 456 -2.19 -36.42 23.46
N PRO A 457 -3.40 -36.50 22.89
CA PRO A 457 -4.39 -35.41 22.85
C PRO A 457 -5.37 -35.37 24.04
N GLY A 458 -5.21 -36.25 25.05
CA GLY A 458 -6.06 -36.27 26.24
C GLY A 458 -5.81 -35.07 27.18
N THR A 459 -6.65 -34.91 28.20
CA THR A 459 -6.62 -33.80 29.18
C THR A 459 -6.25 -34.20 30.61
N SER A 460 -6.12 -35.49 30.90
CA SER A 460 -5.69 -35.97 32.23
C SER A 460 -4.95 -37.32 32.16
N HIS A 461 -4.16 -37.60 33.18
CA HIS A 461 -3.42 -38.87 33.34
C HIS A 461 -3.04 -39.11 34.81
N THR A 462 -3.14 -40.35 35.28
CA THR A 462 -2.71 -40.72 36.64
C THR A 462 -1.37 -41.42 36.60
N ASP A 463 -0.33 -40.71 37.03
CA ASP A 463 1.01 -41.28 37.22
C ASP A 463 1.05 -42.09 38.52
N SER A 464 1.42 -43.37 38.43
CA SER A 464 1.19 -44.36 39.49
C SER A 464 2.40 -45.26 39.74
N GLY A 465 2.44 -45.90 40.91
CA GLY A 465 3.63 -46.62 41.39
C GLY A 465 4.71 -45.68 41.93
N LEU A 466 4.31 -44.48 42.36
CA LEU A 466 5.18 -43.48 42.96
C LEU A 466 5.45 -43.79 44.43
N THR A 467 6.62 -43.37 44.93
CA THR A 467 6.94 -43.47 46.36
C THR A 467 6.30 -42.32 47.14
N ASN A 468 5.56 -42.63 48.21
CA ASN A 468 5.03 -41.63 49.13
C ASN A 468 6.15 -40.81 49.79
N ASP A 469 5.82 -39.59 50.22
CA ASP A 469 6.73 -38.58 50.81
C ASP A 469 7.90 -38.14 49.89
N THR A 470 7.91 -38.58 48.64
CA THR A 470 8.87 -38.15 47.60
C THR A 470 8.24 -37.09 46.71
N ALA A 471 8.89 -35.93 46.57
CA ALA A 471 8.41 -34.86 45.68
C ALA A 471 8.75 -35.15 44.21
N TYR A 472 7.72 -35.18 43.36
CA TYR A 472 7.84 -35.34 41.91
C TYR A 472 7.50 -34.03 41.20
N TYR A 473 8.32 -33.69 40.21
CA TYR A 473 8.22 -32.47 39.42
C TYR A 473 7.87 -32.84 37.97
N TYR A 474 6.86 -32.17 37.43
CA TYR A 474 6.29 -32.43 36.10
C TYR A 474 6.47 -31.21 35.19
N GLY A 475 6.67 -31.47 33.91
CA GLY A 475 6.61 -30.47 32.85
C GLY A 475 5.77 -30.99 31.69
N ALA A 476 4.72 -30.25 31.33
CA ALA A 476 3.78 -30.56 30.25
C ALA A 476 3.97 -29.58 29.09
N TYR A 477 4.28 -30.11 27.91
CA TYR A 477 4.65 -29.36 26.71
C TYR A 477 3.64 -29.67 25.60
N ALA A 478 2.87 -28.66 25.17
CA ALA A 478 2.04 -28.78 23.97
C ALA A 478 2.92 -28.93 22.73
N TYR A 479 2.44 -29.63 21.71
CA TYR A 479 3.09 -29.73 20.40
C TYR A 479 2.09 -29.81 19.25
N ASP A 480 2.49 -29.26 18.10
CA ASP A 480 1.75 -29.26 16.84
C ASP A 480 2.02 -30.51 15.99
N THR A 481 1.34 -30.64 14.85
CA THR A 481 1.56 -31.73 13.87
C THR A 481 2.97 -31.73 13.23
N ASN A 482 3.69 -30.61 13.29
CA ASN A 482 5.07 -30.45 12.82
C ASN A 482 6.13 -30.75 13.91
N ALA A 483 5.67 -31.04 15.14
CA ALA A 483 6.44 -31.28 16.36
C ALA A 483 7.30 -30.11 16.84
N ASN A 484 6.89 -28.85 16.64
CA ASN A 484 7.41 -27.78 17.50
C ASN A 484 6.80 -27.93 18.91
N TYR A 485 7.59 -27.63 19.95
CA TYR A 485 7.15 -27.77 21.33
C TYR A 485 7.02 -26.39 22.01
N ALA A 486 5.92 -26.21 22.73
CA ALA A 486 5.69 -25.06 23.58
C ALA A 486 6.71 -25.00 24.74
N SER A 487 6.83 -23.86 25.44
CA SER A 487 7.85 -23.68 26.48
C SER A 487 7.65 -24.52 27.75
N GLY A 488 6.43 -25.03 27.95
CA GLY A 488 6.05 -25.96 29.00
C GLY A 488 5.38 -25.32 30.22
N ALA A 489 4.36 -25.97 30.76
CA ALA A 489 3.79 -25.68 32.06
C ALA A 489 4.32 -26.66 33.12
N LEU A 490 4.52 -26.16 34.34
CA LEU A 490 5.22 -26.86 35.42
C LEU A 490 4.31 -27.07 36.63
N ALA A 491 4.29 -28.29 37.17
CA ALA A 491 3.57 -28.64 38.39
C ALA A 491 4.39 -29.61 39.26
N GLN A 492 4.11 -29.67 40.55
CA GLN A 492 4.77 -30.60 41.48
C GLN A 492 3.76 -31.18 42.47
N ALA A 493 3.97 -32.42 42.88
CA ALA A 493 3.18 -33.08 43.91
C ALA A 493 4.01 -34.11 44.69
N THR A 494 3.62 -34.33 45.94
CA THR A 494 4.22 -35.33 46.84
C THR A 494 3.13 -36.32 47.24
N PRO A 495 3.12 -37.55 46.70
CA PRO A 495 2.19 -38.60 47.10
C PRO A 495 2.24 -38.86 48.61
N GLN A 496 1.09 -39.16 49.22
CA GLN A 496 0.96 -39.42 50.65
C GLN A 496 -0.02 -40.55 50.90
N ALA A 497 0.31 -41.43 51.84
CA ALA A 497 -0.58 -42.50 52.27
C ALA A 497 -1.87 -41.90 52.84
N LEU A 498 -3.02 -42.41 52.41
CA LEU A 498 -4.30 -41.94 52.94
C LEU A 498 -4.41 -42.27 54.44
N PRO A 499 -4.79 -41.30 55.31
CA PRO A 499 -4.93 -41.56 56.73
C PRO A 499 -6.03 -42.60 56.96
N LEU A 500 -5.72 -43.61 57.77
CA LEU A 500 -6.66 -44.70 58.11
C LEU A 500 -7.97 -44.10 58.67
N PRO A 501 -9.14 -44.46 58.11
CA PRO A 501 -10.41 -43.91 58.58
C PRO A 501 -10.73 -44.38 60.01
N PRO A 502 -11.26 -43.50 60.88
CA PRO A 502 -11.71 -43.90 62.21
C PRO A 502 -12.90 -44.89 62.12
N PRO A 503 -13.06 -45.79 63.10
CA PRO A 503 -14.06 -46.85 63.05
C PRO A 503 -15.49 -46.32 63.00
N THR A 504 -16.29 -46.88 62.09
CA THR A 504 -17.65 -46.43 61.77
C THR A 504 -18.65 -46.71 62.91
N PRO A 505 -19.39 -45.71 63.41
CA PRO A 505 -20.54 -45.95 64.29
C PRO A 505 -21.80 -46.39 63.50
N THR A 506 -22.57 -47.30 64.11
CA THR A 506 -23.80 -47.91 63.59
C THR A 506 -24.91 -46.88 63.28
N PRO A 507 -25.72 -47.03 62.21
CA PRO A 507 -26.53 -45.94 61.65
C PRO A 507 -27.87 -45.68 62.35
N THR A 508 -28.37 -44.44 62.23
CA THR A 508 -29.72 -44.02 62.66
C THR A 508 -30.37 -43.02 61.69
N SER A 509 -31.57 -43.35 61.19
CA SER A 509 -32.62 -42.46 60.63
C SER A 509 -32.31 -41.58 59.39
N PRO A 510 -32.96 -41.84 58.22
CA PRO A 510 -32.88 -40.97 57.04
C PRO A 510 -34.03 -39.94 56.93
N PRO A 511 -33.73 -38.69 56.54
CA PRO A 511 -34.60 -37.96 55.61
C PRO A 511 -33.83 -36.99 54.66
N PRO A 512 -34.48 -36.41 53.63
CA PRO A 512 -35.49 -36.99 52.73
C PRO A 512 -35.02 -36.95 51.25
N VAL A 513 -35.68 -37.71 50.37
CA VAL A 513 -35.41 -37.67 48.91
C VAL A 513 -36.11 -36.47 48.27
N VAL A 514 -35.40 -35.71 47.44
CA VAL A 514 -35.96 -34.74 46.49
C VAL A 514 -35.89 -35.37 45.08
N PRO A 515 -37.00 -35.43 44.32
CA PRO A 515 -37.02 -36.13 43.03
C PRO A 515 -36.40 -35.29 41.89
N PRO A 516 -35.76 -35.94 40.89
CA PRO A 516 -35.38 -35.27 39.65
C PRO A 516 -36.60 -34.94 38.76
N PRO A 517 -36.52 -33.92 37.90
CA PRO A 517 -37.57 -33.59 36.94
C PRO A 517 -37.73 -34.65 35.84
N VAL A 518 -38.93 -34.72 35.27
CA VAL A 518 -39.37 -35.77 34.33
C VAL A 518 -38.87 -35.53 32.92
N LEU A 519 -38.32 -36.56 32.28
CA LEU A 519 -38.10 -36.62 30.82
C LEU A 519 -39.34 -37.21 30.11
N PRO A 520 -39.78 -36.65 28.97
CA PRO A 520 -40.79 -37.27 28.12
C PRO A 520 -40.23 -38.53 27.41
N PRO A 521 -41.09 -39.48 27.00
CA PRO A 521 -40.66 -40.79 26.48
C PRO A 521 -40.13 -40.72 25.04
N PRO A 522 -39.25 -41.66 24.64
CA PRO A 522 -38.77 -41.78 23.25
C PRO A 522 -39.87 -42.31 22.33
N VAL A 523 -39.95 -41.74 21.12
CA VAL A 523 -40.83 -42.23 20.04
C VAL A 523 -40.08 -43.29 19.24
N LEU A 524 -40.74 -44.44 18.99
CA LEU A 524 -40.23 -45.48 18.10
C LEU A 524 -40.53 -45.13 16.63
N PRO A 525 -39.57 -45.24 15.70
CA PRO A 525 -39.86 -45.17 14.27
C PRO A 525 -40.62 -46.43 13.78
N PRO A 526 -41.49 -46.30 12.76
CA PRO A 526 -42.22 -47.42 12.16
C PRO A 526 -41.32 -48.34 11.30
N PRO A 527 -41.75 -49.57 10.98
CA PRO A 527 -40.91 -50.57 10.32
C PRO A 527 -40.79 -50.39 8.80
N VAL A 528 -39.60 -50.65 8.27
CA VAL A 528 -39.33 -50.78 6.82
C VAL A 528 -39.72 -52.18 6.34
N ILE A 529 -40.40 -52.27 5.20
CA ILE A 529 -40.69 -53.51 4.48
C ILE A 529 -39.82 -53.54 3.22
N GLY A 530 -39.04 -54.60 3.02
CA GLY A 530 -38.06 -54.69 1.93
C GLY A 530 -38.61 -55.24 0.60
N GLY A 531 -37.97 -54.88 -0.51
CA GLY A 531 -38.42 -55.26 -1.86
C GLY A 531 -37.41 -55.00 -2.99
N VAL A 532 -36.17 -55.50 -2.87
CA VAL A 532 -35.19 -55.54 -3.99
C VAL A 532 -34.65 -56.96 -4.13
N THR A 533 -34.57 -57.46 -5.38
CA THR A 533 -33.91 -58.74 -5.68
C THR A 533 -32.56 -58.52 -6.35
N THR A 534 -31.56 -59.31 -5.97
CA THR A 534 -30.18 -59.22 -6.47
C THR A 534 -29.92 -60.07 -7.72
N THR A 535 -30.97 -60.54 -8.38
CA THR A 535 -30.91 -61.32 -9.62
C THR A 535 -30.51 -60.45 -10.81
N PRO A 536 -29.50 -60.85 -11.62
CA PRO A 536 -29.07 -60.09 -12.79
C PRO A 536 -30.14 -60.09 -13.91
N PRO A 537 -30.14 -59.08 -14.80
CA PRO A 537 -31.08 -58.97 -15.90
C PRO A 537 -31.01 -60.19 -16.84
N THR A 538 -32.17 -60.64 -17.30
CA THR A 538 -32.31 -61.81 -18.17
C THR A 538 -32.11 -61.41 -19.64
N PRO A 539 -31.15 -62.02 -20.37
CA PRO A 539 -30.90 -61.68 -21.76
C PRO A 539 -32.16 -61.79 -22.64
N GLY A 540 -32.51 -60.69 -23.31
CA GLY A 540 -33.68 -60.60 -24.18
C GLY A 540 -34.99 -60.21 -23.49
N ALA A 541 -35.00 -59.92 -22.18
CA ALA A 541 -36.09 -59.14 -21.57
C ALA A 541 -35.87 -57.63 -21.84
N THR A 542 -36.94 -56.87 -22.09
CA THR A 542 -36.87 -55.43 -22.39
C THR A 542 -37.79 -54.60 -21.50
N MET A 543 -37.40 -53.35 -21.26
CA MET A 543 -38.18 -52.26 -20.69
C MET A 543 -37.53 -50.93 -21.09
N GLU A 544 -38.26 -49.82 -20.98
CA GLU A 544 -37.75 -48.45 -21.18
C GLU A 544 -38.35 -47.55 -20.09
N VAL A 545 -37.51 -46.78 -19.41
CA VAL A 545 -37.91 -45.88 -18.33
C VAL A 545 -37.90 -44.43 -18.84
N LEU A 546 -39.08 -43.83 -18.93
CA LEU A 546 -39.25 -42.42 -19.26
C LEU A 546 -39.39 -41.60 -17.97
N LEU A 547 -38.58 -40.55 -17.85
CA LEU A 547 -38.59 -39.64 -16.71
C LEU A 547 -39.23 -38.31 -17.11
N PHE A 548 -40.12 -37.80 -16.27
CA PHE A 548 -40.77 -36.50 -16.49
C PHE A 548 -40.61 -35.59 -15.27
N GLY A 549 -40.15 -34.37 -15.53
CA GLY A 549 -40.06 -33.29 -14.57
C GLY A 549 -41.34 -32.44 -14.53
N ALA A 550 -41.28 -31.34 -13.79
CA ALA A 550 -42.32 -30.32 -13.70
C ALA A 550 -43.74 -30.91 -13.49
N GLY A 551 -43.88 -31.71 -12.43
CA GLY A 551 -45.15 -32.39 -12.09
C GLY A 551 -45.56 -33.50 -13.07
N GLY A 552 -44.65 -33.96 -13.92
CA GLY A 552 -44.90 -35.00 -14.93
C GLY A 552 -45.24 -34.47 -16.33
N THR A 553 -44.91 -33.21 -16.63
CA THR A 553 -45.29 -32.53 -17.89
C THR A 553 -44.11 -32.30 -18.84
N LEU A 554 -42.88 -32.16 -18.31
CA LEU A 554 -41.68 -31.95 -19.11
C LEU A 554 -40.94 -33.30 -19.28
N PRO A 555 -40.75 -33.83 -20.50
CA PRO A 555 -39.91 -35.01 -20.70
C PRO A 555 -38.45 -34.66 -20.41
N LEU A 556 -37.81 -35.44 -19.53
CA LEU A 556 -36.40 -35.30 -19.22
C LEU A 556 -35.56 -36.14 -20.19
N VAL A 557 -34.42 -35.59 -20.60
CA VAL A 557 -33.52 -36.11 -21.63
C VAL A 557 -32.09 -36.07 -21.08
N ALA A 558 -31.26 -37.01 -21.52
CA ALA A 558 -29.84 -36.99 -21.17
C ALA A 558 -29.12 -35.82 -21.85
N ASP A 559 -28.26 -35.12 -21.11
CA ASP A 559 -27.40 -34.05 -21.62
C ASP A 559 -26.30 -34.58 -22.57
N SER A 560 -25.43 -33.70 -23.06
CA SER A 560 -24.31 -34.08 -23.95
C SER A 560 -23.29 -35.06 -23.35
N ARG A 561 -23.37 -35.34 -22.04
CA ARG A 561 -22.51 -36.26 -21.29
C ARG A 561 -23.21 -37.57 -20.92
N GLY A 562 -24.52 -37.68 -21.16
CA GLY A 562 -25.34 -38.85 -20.82
C GLY A 562 -26.09 -38.75 -19.48
N TYR A 563 -26.10 -37.58 -18.83
CA TYR A 563 -26.74 -37.40 -17.52
C TYR A 563 -28.14 -36.77 -17.64
N ILE A 564 -29.11 -37.33 -16.93
CA ILE A 564 -30.42 -36.69 -16.75
C ILE A 564 -30.32 -35.76 -15.55
N VAL A 565 -30.27 -34.46 -15.81
CA VAL A 565 -30.07 -33.43 -14.78
C VAL A 565 -31.42 -33.07 -14.15
N ILE A 566 -31.48 -33.04 -12.81
CA ILE A 566 -32.68 -32.71 -12.04
C ILE A 566 -32.34 -31.75 -10.87
N PRO A 567 -33.26 -30.86 -10.46
CA PRO A 567 -33.02 -29.99 -9.31
C PRO A 567 -33.31 -30.71 -7.99
N ALA A 568 -32.51 -30.42 -6.97
CA ALA A 568 -32.70 -30.92 -5.61
C ALA A 568 -34.09 -30.55 -5.04
N HIS A 569 -34.63 -31.41 -4.19
CA HIS A 569 -35.97 -31.29 -3.57
C HIS A 569 -37.16 -31.21 -4.55
N SER A 570 -36.96 -31.45 -5.85
CA SER A 570 -38.05 -31.64 -6.81
C SER A 570 -38.66 -33.06 -6.71
N SER A 571 -39.64 -33.36 -7.57
CA SER A 571 -40.20 -34.71 -7.69
C SER A 571 -40.35 -35.10 -9.15
N ILE A 572 -39.80 -36.26 -9.52
CA ILE A 572 -39.85 -36.82 -10.86
C ILE A 572 -41.02 -37.81 -10.98
N LEU A 573 -41.73 -37.76 -12.10
CA LEU A 573 -42.69 -38.81 -12.48
C LEU A 573 -41.96 -39.85 -13.33
N VAL A 574 -41.79 -41.05 -12.77
CA VAL A 574 -41.24 -42.20 -13.49
C VAL A 574 -42.37 -42.92 -14.21
N VAL A 575 -42.19 -43.22 -15.50
CA VAL A 575 -43.17 -43.89 -16.36
C VAL A 575 -42.49 -45.04 -17.11
N VAL A 576 -43.03 -46.24 -16.98
CA VAL A 576 -42.63 -47.42 -17.77
C VAL A 576 -43.82 -47.84 -18.66
N PRO A 577 -43.82 -47.52 -19.96
CA PRO A 577 -44.89 -47.90 -20.87
C PRO A 577 -44.98 -49.42 -21.03
N VAL A 578 -46.18 -50.00 -21.00
CA VAL A 578 -46.36 -51.45 -21.22
C VAL A 578 -45.87 -51.86 -22.62
N SER A 579 -45.92 -50.96 -23.59
CA SER A 579 -45.37 -51.15 -24.94
C SER A 579 -43.84 -51.29 -25.02
N SER A 580 -43.08 -50.91 -23.97
CA SER A 580 -41.62 -51.15 -23.90
C SER A 580 -41.27 -52.56 -23.44
N MET A 581 -42.23 -53.25 -22.81
CA MET A 581 -42.01 -54.52 -22.11
C MET A 581 -42.45 -55.72 -22.93
N ASN A 582 -41.61 -56.75 -22.98
CA ASN A 582 -41.88 -57.99 -23.71
C ASN A 582 -42.38 -59.14 -22.80
N GLY A 583 -43.28 -58.80 -21.90
CA GLY A 583 -43.95 -59.71 -20.97
C GLY A 583 -44.97 -58.98 -20.10
N ALA A 584 -45.74 -59.71 -19.29
CA ALA A 584 -46.60 -59.13 -18.26
C ALA A 584 -45.80 -59.05 -16.94
N PRO A 585 -45.49 -57.84 -16.41
CA PRO A 585 -44.75 -57.71 -15.17
C PRO A 585 -45.65 -58.03 -13.96
N GLU A 586 -45.11 -58.82 -13.04
CA GLU A 586 -45.70 -59.08 -11.72
C GLU A 586 -45.35 -57.94 -10.75
N GLN A 587 -44.14 -57.38 -10.88
CA GLN A 587 -43.68 -56.20 -10.13
C GLN A 587 -42.86 -55.26 -11.03
N VAL A 588 -43.03 -53.95 -10.86
CA VAL A 588 -42.20 -52.92 -11.47
C VAL A 588 -41.76 -51.96 -10.35
N ALA A 589 -40.46 -51.69 -10.27
CA ALA A 589 -39.87 -50.83 -9.26
C ALA A 589 -38.79 -49.91 -9.87
N PHE A 590 -38.53 -48.81 -9.17
CA PHE A 590 -37.43 -47.90 -9.45
C PHE A 590 -36.53 -47.80 -8.21
N VAL A 591 -35.23 -48.01 -8.42
CA VAL A 591 -34.20 -48.07 -7.38
C VAL A 591 -33.24 -46.92 -7.60
N VAL A 592 -32.99 -46.12 -6.56
CA VAL A 592 -31.92 -45.11 -6.55
C VAL A 592 -30.86 -45.58 -5.57
N PHE A 593 -29.57 -45.39 -5.88
CA PHE A 593 -28.47 -45.96 -5.09
C PHE A 593 -28.14 -45.21 -3.78
N SER A 594 -29.18 -44.75 -3.07
CA SER A 594 -29.14 -44.38 -1.65
C SER A 594 -30.54 -44.58 -1.05
N PRO A 595 -30.67 -45.44 -0.03
CA PRO A 595 -31.02 -46.87 -0.15
C PRO A 595 -32.45 -47.18 -0.65
N ASP A 596 -33.20 -46.19 -1.14
CA ASP A 596 -34.63 -46.27 -1.37
C ASP A 596 -35.03 -47.04 -2.64
N THR A 597 -36.22 -47.65 -2.58
CA THR A 597 -36.84 -48.37 -3.68
C THR A 597 -38.33 -48.09 -3.70
N TYR A 598 -38.83 -47.66 -4.85
CA TYR A 598 -40.20 -47.21 -5.03
C TYR A 598 -40.92 -48.16 -6.00
N SER A 599 -42.03 -48.75 -5.56
CA SER A 599 -42.88 -49.60 -6.41
C SER A 599 -43.77 -48.75 -7.33
N LEU A 600 -43.85 -49.08 -8.61
CA LEU A 600 -44.69 -48.37 -9.58
C LEU A 600 -46.09 -48.97 -9.65
N SER A 601 -47.10 -48.11 -9.63
CA SER A 601 -48.51 -48.48 -9.77
C SER A 601 -48.92 -48.56 -11.24
N TYR A 602 -49.76 -49.52 -11.62
CA TYR A 602 -50.27 -49.61 -12.99
C TYR A 602 -51.43 -48.63 -13.21
N ASP A 603 -51.29 -47.71 -14.17
CA ASP A 603 -52.35 -46.84 -14.64
C ASP A 603 -53.00 -47.41 -15.93
N PRO A 604 -54.26 -47.89 -15.87
CA PRO A 604 -54.98 -48.37 -17.05
C PRO A 604 -55.42 -47.27 -18.00
N GLY A 605 -55.44 -46.00 -17.57
CA GLY A 605 -55.80 -44.86 -18.42
C GLY A 605 -54.72 -44.51 -19.44
N THR A 606 -53.45 -44.70 -19.09
CA THR A 606 -52.29 -44.47 -19.96
C THR A 606 -51.52 -45.73 -20.36
N ASN A 607 -51.97 -46.93 -19.94
CA ASN A 607 -51.36 -48.23 -20.21
C ASN A 607 -49.85 -48.26 -19.84
N SER A 608 -49.53 -47.81 -18.64
CA SER A 608 -48.14 -47.67 -18.16
C SER A 608 -48.05 -47.80 -16.64
N TYR A 609 -46.88 -48.21 -16.16
CA TYR A 609 -46.57 -48.24 -14.73
C TYR A 609 -45.98 -46.87 -14.34
N ARG A 610 -46.45 -46.29 -13.23
CA ARG A 610 -46.11 -44.93 -12.80
C ARG A 610 -45.91 -44.80 -11.29
N ALA A 611 -44.97 -43.93 -10.91
CA ALA A 611 -44.83 -43.39 -9.55
C ALA A 611 -44.22 -41.98 -9.60
N THR A 612 -44.68 -41.09 -8.72
CA THR A 612 -43.98 -39.83 -8.42
C THR A 612 -42.99 -40.09 -7.29
N ILE A 613 -41.73 -39.72 -7.51
CA ILE A 613 -40.58 -40.05 -6.64
C ILE A 613 -39.85 -38.75 -6.31
N PRO A 614 -39.45 -38.49 -5.05
CA PRO A 614 -38.63 -37.32 -4.71
C PRO A 614 -37.24 -37.41 -5.34
N ALA A 615 -36.67 -36.27 -5.74
CA ALA A 615 -35.25 -36.20 -6.08
C ALA A 615 -34.39 -36.47 -4.83
N PRO A 616 -33.22 -37.13 -4.96
CA PRO A 616 -32.31 -37.36 -3.83
C PRO A 616 -31.89 -36.05 -3.15
N GLU A 617 -31.72 -36.08 -1.83
CA GLU A 617 -31.30 -34.90 -1.04
C GLU A 617 -29.79 -34.62 -1.18
N GLU A 618 -28.97 -35.62 -1.48
CA GLU A 618 -27.54 -35.46 -1.72
C GLU A 618 -27.28 -34.92 -3.13
N LEU A 619 -26.48 -33.86 -3.25
CA LEU A 619 -26.10 -33.27 -4.54
C LEU A 619 -25.08 -34.14 -5.29
N GLY A 620 -25.15 -34.14 -6.62
CA GLY A 620 -24.19 -34.82 -7.50
C GLY A 620 -24.75 -36.01 -8.26
N LEU A 621 -23.88 -36.96 -8.62
CA LEU A 621 -24.19 -38.06 -9.54
C LEU A 621 -24.75 -39.30 -8.82
N HIS A 622 -26.03 -39.56 -9.01
CA HIS A 622 -26.72 -40.75 -8.53
C HIS A 622 -26.90 -41.77 -9.65
N GLN A 623 -26.58 -43.03 -9.36
CA GLN A 623 -27.02 -44.13 -10.20
C GLN A 623 -28.49 -44.46 -9.88
N ALA A 624 -29.29 -44.71 -10.90
CA ALA A 624 -30.67 -45.17 -10.75
C ALA A 624 -30.95 -46.30 -11.75
N LYS A 625 -31.95 -47.14 -11.45
CA LYS A 625 -32.46 -48.10 -12.43
C LYS A 625 -33.94 -48.38 -12.25
N GLY A 626 -34.62 -48.61 -13.37
CA GLY A 626 -35.87 -49.37 -13.36
C GLY A 626 -35.55 -50.87 -13.29
N GLN A 627 -36.40 -51.64 -12.60
CA GLN A 627 -36.39 -53.10 -12.61
C GLN A 627 -37.83 -53.60 -12.80
N ALA A 628 -38.04 -54.49 -13.77
CA ALA A 628 -39.32 -55.15 -14.02
C ALA A 628 -39.15 -56.67 -13.88
N VAL A 629 -39.92 -57.27 -12.98
CA VAL A 629 -39.96 -58.73 -12.76
C VAL A 629 -41.21 -59.27 -13.43
N PHE A 630 -41.03 -60.18 -14.39
CA PHE A 630 -42.11 -60.79 -15.16
C PHE A 630 -42.66 -62.04 -14.47
N ALA A 631 -43.94 -62.33 -14.68
CA ALA A 631 -44.62 -63.50 -14.11
C ALA A 631 -44.09 -64.86 -14.63
N ASP A 632 -43.13 -64.85 -15.57
CA ASP A 632 -42.38 -66.01 -16.04
C ASP A 632 -40.97 -66.14 -15.38
N GLY A 633 -40.67 -65.27 -14.41
CA GLY A 633 -39.39 -65.23 -13.68
C GLY A 633 -38.26 -64.48 -14.37
N ARG A 634 -38.49 -63.88 -15.55
CA ARG A 634 -37.50 -63.00 -16.20
C ARG A 634 -37.42 -61.66 -15.46
N VAL A 635 -36.24 -61.04 -15.52
CA VAL A 635 -36.01 -59.67 -15.02
C VAL A 635 -35.49 -58.82 -16.17
N ALA A 636 -36.12 -57.67 -16.42
CA ALA A 636 -35.53 -56.59 -17.21
C ALA A 636 -35.01 -55.49 -16.27
N GLU A 637 -33.97 -54.79 -16.70
CA GLU A 637 -33.43 -53.60 -16.05
C GLU A 637 -33.12 -52.55 -17.10
N ASP A 638 -33.30 -51.28 -16.73
CA ASP A 638 -32.90 -50.12 -17.52
C ASP A 638 -32.17 -49.13 -16.60
N ALA A 639 -31.00 -48.65 -17.02
CA ALA A 639 -29.99 -48.05 -16.14
C ALA A 639 -29.73 -46.59 -16.52
N LEU A 640 -29.89 -45.71 -15.52
CA LEU A 640 -29.99 -44.27 -15.68
C LEU A 640 -28.97 -43.58 -14.77
N GLN A 641 -28.53 -42.39 -15.17
CA GLN A 641 -27.63 -41.57 -14.38
C GLN A 641 -28.27 -40.21 -14.12
N LEU A 642 -28.69 -40.00 -12.88
CA LEU A 642 -29.35 -38.79 -12.42
C LEU A 642 -28.29 -37.84 -11.86
N PHE A 643 -28.26 -36.59 -12.31
CA PHE A 643 -27.36 -35.58 -11.76
C PHE A 643 -28.17 -34.52 -11.02
N VAL A 644 -28.12 -34.59 -9.68
CA VAL A 644 -28.85 -33.69 -8.80
C VAL A 644 -28.05 -32.39 -8.65
N LEU A 645 -28.56 -31.31 -9.22
CA LEU A 645 -28.04 -29.96 -9.02
C LEU A 645 -28.73 -29.29 -7.82
N SER A 646 -28.00 -28.42 -7.13
CA SER A 646 -28.60 -27.42 -6.25
C SER A 646 -29.51 -26.49 -7.06
N ALA A 647 -30.49 -25.88 -6.41
CA ALA A 647 -31.18 -24.73 -6.98
C ALA A 647 -30.16 -23.62 -7.34
N GLY A 648 -30.50 -22.81 -8.33
CA GLY A 648 -29.87 -21.50 -8.52
C GLY A 648 -30.24 -20.60 -7.35
N SER A 649 -29.54 -19.49 -7.17
CA SER A 649 -29.84 -18.59 -6.05
C SER A 649 -29.46 -17.14 -6.31
N VAL A 650 -30.24 -16.24 -5.73
CA VAL A 650 -30.10 -14.79 -5.86
C VAL A 650 -29.55 -14.22 -4.55
N TYR A 651 -28.35 -13.62 -4.61
CA TYR A 651 -27.66 -13.01 -3.47
C TYR A 651 -27.39 -11.51 -3.70
N GLU A 652 -27.30 -10.75 -2.62
CA GLU A 652 -26.82 -9.37 -2.61
C GLU A 652 -25.28 -9.37 -2.76
N ARG A 653 -24.75 -8.58 -3.70
CA ARG A 653 -23.30 -8.35 -3.83
C ARG A 653 -22.80 -7.61 -2.59
N PRO A 654 -21.93 -8.20 -1.75
CA PRO A 654 -21.50 -7.55 -0.52
C PRO A 654 -20.57 -6.36 -0.80
N LEU A 655 -20.80 -5.27 -0.07
CA LEU A 655 -19.81 -4.20 0.07
C LEU A 655 -18.64 -4.70 0.94
N ILE A 656 -17.46 -4.11 0.75
CA ILE A 656 -16.14 -4.61 1.18
C ILE A 656 -16.16 -5.21 2.61
N GLY A 657 -16.10 -6.54 2.70
CA GLY A 657 -15.96 -7.30 3.95
C GLY A 657 -17.25 -7.88 4.55
N ALA A 658 -18.42 -7.65 3.95
CA ALA A 658 -19.68 -8.27 4.39
C ALA A 658 -19.88 -9.70 3.83
N PRO A 659 -20.62 -10.59 4.53
CA PRO A 659 -21.09 -11.86 3.95
C PRO A 659 -22.24 -11.63 2.95
N SER A 660 -22.41 -12.56 1.99
CA SER A 660 -23.48 -12.52 1.00
C SER A 660 -24.85 -12.84 1.62
N THR A 661 -25.80 -11.90 1.54
CA THR A 661 -27.18 -12.07 2.02
C THR A 661 -28.10 -12.56 0.90
N PRO A 662 -28.98 -13.56 1.13
CA PRO A 662 -29.96 -14.01 0.14
C PRO A 662 -31.00 -12.93 -0.15
N VAL A 663 -31.49 -12.85 -1.38
CA VAL A 663 -32.51 -11.89 -1.82
C VAL A 663 -33.82 -12.62 -2.11
N PRO A 664 -34.76 -12.68 -1.14
CA PRO A 664 -36.07 -13.31 -1.33
C PRO A 664 -37.01 -12.44 -2.15
N ASP A 665 -38.02 -13.06 -2.75
CA ASP A 665 -39.06 -12.44 -3.58
C ASP A 665 -38.49 -11.52 -4.69
N ALA A 666 -37.37 -11.91 -5.30
CA ALA A 666 -36.86 -11.32 -6.55
C ALA A 666 -37.59 -11.94 -7.73
N THR A 667 -37.98 -11.13 -8.71
CA THR A 667 -38.70 -11.58 -9.92
C THR A 667 -37.70 -12.12 -10.93
N ILE A 668 -37.65 -13.44 -11.10
CA ILE A 668 -36.84 -14.10 -12.12
C ILE A 668 -37.71 -14.35 -13.36
N THR A 669 -37.34 -13.76 -14.50
CA THR A 669 -38.01 -13.95 -15.79
C THR A 669 -37.06 -14.65 -16.76
N LEU A 670 -37.47 -15.79 -17.31
CA LEU A 670 -36.68 -16.56 -18.27
C LEU A 670 -37.10 -16.26 -19.72
N PHE A 671 -36.12 -16.08 -20.61
CA PHE A 671 -36.32 -15.84 -22.04
C PHE A 671 -35.69 -16.95 -22.86
N GLN A 672 -36.39 -17.40 -23.91
CA GLN A 672 -35.94 -18.41 -24.86
C GLN A 672 -35.75 -17.77 -26.25
N ARG A 673 -34.77 -18.25 -27.02
CA ARG A 673 -34.59 -17.83 -28.41
C ARG A 673 -35.50 -18.62 -29.35
N VAL A 674 -36.39 -17.95 -30.08
CA VAL A 674 -37.32 -18.56 -31.04
C VAL A 674 -37.27 -17.80 -32.36
N GLY A 675 -36.93 -18.48 -33.45
CA GLY A 675 -36.81 -17.86 -34.79
C GLY A 675 -35.69 -16.81 -34.91
N GLY A 676 -34.74 -16.80 -33.97
CA GLY A 676 -33.65 -15.80 -33.88
C GLY A 676 -33.94 -14.66 -32.88
N THR A 677 -35.22 -14.42 -32.55
CA THR A 677 -35.68 -13.39 -31.62
C THR A 677 -35.80 -13.94 -30.20
N TRP A 678 -35.61 -13.11 -29.19
CA TRP A 678 -35.86 -13.44 -27.79
C TRP A 678 -37.33 -13.26 -27.43
N VAL A 679 -37.92 -14.27 -26.79
CA VAL A 679 -39.30 -14.24 -26.27
C VAL A 679 -39.34 -14.81 -24.86
N GLN A 680 -40.23 -14.30 -24.01
CA GLN A 680 -40.42 -14.85 -22.66
C GLN A 680 -40.86 -16.31 -22.77
N TRP A 681 -40.18 -17.20 -22.05
CA TRP A 681 -40.40 -18.64 -22.16
C TRP A 681 -41.75 -19.05 -21.53
N SER A 682 -42.60 -19.74 -22.29
CA SER A 682 -43.92 -20.18 -21.80
C SER A 682 -43.80 -21.43 -20.92
N GLY A 683 -43.48 -21.25 -19.64
CA GLY A 683 -43.45 -22.32 -18.65
C GLY A 683 -44.82 -22.95 -18.35
N ALA A 684 -45.91 -22.25 -18.67
CA ALA A 684 -47.29 -22.66 -18.34
C ALA A 684 -47.70 -24.00 -18.99
N GLN A 685 -47.14 -24.34 -20.15
CA GLN A 685 -47.35 -25.65 -20.80
C GLN A 685 -46.73 -26.82 -20.01
N TYR A 686 -45.77 -26.51 -19.13
CA TYR A 686 -45.09 -27.44 -18.22
C TYR A 686 -45.48 -27.19 -16.75
N GLY A 687 -46.64 -26.57 -16.50
CA GLY A 687 -47.12 -26.28 -15.14
C GLY A 687 -46.29 -25.26 -14.34
N GLN A 688 -45.30 -24.59 -14.95
CA GLN A 688 -44.40 -23.65 -14.28
C GLN A 688 -44.79 -22.19 -14.51
N SER A 689 -44.62 -21.35 -13.50
CA SER A 689 -44.80 -19.90 -13.58
C SER A 689 -43.54 -19.20 -14.11
N ASN A 690 -43.67 -18.40 -15.17
CA ASN A 690 -42.63 -17.47 -15.62
C ASN A 690 -43.27 -16.08 -15.85
N PRO A 691 -42.95 -15.05 -15.04
CA PRO A 691 -41.90 -15.02 -14.03
C PRO A 691 -42.15 -15.93 -12.81
N THR A 692 -41.08 -16.20 -12.05
CA THR A 692 -41.13 -16.84 -10.72
C THR A 692 -40.48 -15.94 -9.68
N LEU A 693 -40.64 -16.27 -8.40
CA LEU A 693 -40.03 -15.55 -7.28
C LEU A 693 -38.94 -16.41 -6.60
N SER A 694 -37.87 -15.77 -6.11
CA SER A 694 -36.87 -16.45 -5.28
C SER A 694 -37.41 -16.78 -3.87
N GLY A 695 -37.00 -17.94 -3.35
CA GLY A 695 -37.34 -18.40 -2.00
C GLY A 695 -36.70 -17.59 -0.87
N SER A 696 -37.01 -17.94 0.38
CA SER A 696 -36.48 -17.29 1.58
C SER A 696 -34.96 -17.46 1.78
N ASP A 697 -34.38 -18.44 1.10
CA ASP A 697 -32.94 -18.73 0.96
C ASP A 697 -32.31 -18.06 -0.28
N GLY A 698 -33.11 -17.31 -1.05
CA GLY A 698 -32.75 -16.78 -2.37
C GLY A 698 -32.88 -17.79 -3.51
N GLY A 699 -33.30 -19.03 -3.23
CA GLY A 699 -33.30 -20.15 -4.17
C GLY A 699 -34.32 -20.02 -5.30
N TYR A 700 -33.96 -20.49 -6.50
CA TYR A 700 -34.88 -20.65 -7.63
C TYR A 700 -34.37 -21.73 -8.60
N ALA A 701 -35.27 -22.36 -9.35
CA ALA A 701 -34.91 -23.24 -10.46
C ALA A 701 -36.01 -23.20 -11.53
N TYR A 702 -35.62 -23.43 -12.79
CA TYR A 702 -36.54 -23.69 -13.90
C TYR A 702 -36.21 -25.04 -14.53
N GLU A 703 -37.22 -25.85 -14.77
CA GLU A 703 -37.09 -27.09 -15.55
C GLU A 703 -37.49 -26.81 -17.01
N VAL A 704 -36.54 -26.96 -17.94
CA VAL A 704 -36.63 -26.49 -19.32
C VAL A 704 -36.37 -27.61 -20.34
N PRO A 705 -36.94 -27.55 -21.56
CA PRO A 705 -36.41 -28.32 -22.67
C PRO A 705 -35.06 -27.75 -23.14
N PRO A 706 -34.16 -28.55 -23.73
CA PRO A 706 -32.87 -28.05 -24.24
C PRO A 706 -33.03 -26.91 -25.26
N GLY A 707 -32.18 -25.88 -25.17
CA GLY A 707 -32.29 -24.68 -26.01
C GLY A 707 -31.42 -23.51 -25.56
N GLU A 708 -31.53 -22.38 -26.26
CA GLU A 708 -30.80 -21.15 -25.92
C GLU A 708 -31.67 -20.22 -25.06
N TYR A 709 -31.15 -19.85 -23.89
CA TYR A 709 -31.86 -19.13 -22.83
C TYR A 709 -31.02 -17.99 -22.24
N TYR A 710 -31.70 -16.93 -21.78
CA TYR A 710 -31.14 -15.98 -20.82
C TYR A 710 -32.16 -15.64 -19.73
N VAL A 711 -31.68 -15.04 -18.64
CA VAL A 711 -32.48 -14.70 -17.47
C VAL A 711 -32.39 -13.21 -17.15
N ARG A 712 -33.52 -12.63 -16.77
CA ARG A 712 -33.64 -11.27 -16.21
C ARG A 712 -34.11 -11.39 -14.77
N VAL A 713 -33.43 -10.73 -13.83
CA VAL A 713 -33.81 -10.72 -12.41
C VAL A 713 -34.02 -9.29 -11.93
N GLU A 714 -35.19 -9.04 -11.35
CA GLU A 714 -35.65 -7.71 -10.93
C GLU A 714 -36.12 -7.75 -9.47
N LYS A 715 -35.59 -6.83 -8.64
CA LYS A 715 -36.02 -6.63 -7.26
C LYS A 715 -36.02 -5.13 -6.97
N GLU A 716 -37.09 -4.64 -6.35
CA GLU A 716 -37.17 -3.26 -5.88
C GLU A 716 -36.03 -2.96 -4.87
N GLY A 717 -35.32 -1.84 -5.07
CA GLY A 717 -34.11 -1.51 -4.32
C GLY A 717 -32.83 -2.20 -4.83
N PHE A 718 -32.86 -2.91 -5.96
CA PHE A 718 -31.69 -3.54 -6.60
C PHE A 718 -31.64 -3.22 -8.10
N GLU A 719 -30.45 -3.30 -8.67
CA GLU A 719 -30.22 -3.18 -10.10
C GLU A 719 -30.73 -4.40 -10.86
N THR A 720 -31.36 -4.18 -12.02
CA THR A 720 -31.84 -5.26 -12.89
C THR A 720 -30.66 -6.03 -13.47
N PHE A 721 -30.56 -7.32 -13.14
CA PHE A 721 -29.57 -8.21 -13.73
C PHE A 721 -30.14 -8.85 -15.00
N GLU A 722 -29.47 -8.68 -16.14
CA GLU A 722 -29.69 -9.51 -17.33
C GLU A 722 -28.46 -10.39 -17.59
N GLY A 723 -28.65 -11.70 -17.52
CA GLY A 723 -27.60 -12.68 -17.75
C GLY A 723 -27.28 -12.83 -19.24
N ALA A 724 -26.05 -13.23 -19.56
CA ALA A 724 -25.66 -13.52 -20.94
C ALA A 724 -26.44 -14.73 -21.51
N PRO A 725 -26.77 -14.75 -22.82
CA PRO A 725 -27.30 -15.93 -23.49
C PRO A 725 -26.43 -17.16 -23.30
N SER A 726 -27.08 -18.27 -22.92
CA SER A 726 -26.45 -19.57 -22.68
C SER A 726 -27.24 -20.67 -23.33
N PHE A 727 -26.55 -21.63 -23.96
CA PHE A 727 -27.20 -22.85 -24.43
C PHE A 727 -27.26 -23.85 -23.29
N ILE A 728 -28.47 -24.30 -22.96
CA ILE A 728 -28.74 -25.32 -21.94
C ILE A 728 -29.01 -26.63 -22.69
N ASP A 729 -28.09 -27.59 -22.57
CA ASP A 729 -28.27 -28.97 -23.08
C ASP A 729 -28.89 -29.91 -22.03
N SER A 730 -28.89 -29.50 -20.76
CA SER A 730 -29.58 -30.14 -19.65
C SER A 730 -31.07 -29.74 -19.57
N ASN A 731 -31.81 -30.34 -18.63
CA ASN A 731 -33.19 -29.95 -18.35
C ASN A 731 -33.36 -28.88 -17.25
N VAL A 732 -32.29 -28.30 -16.72
CA VAL A 732 -32.37 -27.41 -15.54
C VAL A 732 -31.63 -26.11 -15.78
N PHE A 733 -32.35 -24.99 -15.70
CA PHE A 733 -31.78 -23.66 -15.60
C PHE A 733 -31.71 -23.25 -14.12
N ALA A 734 -30.50 -23.24 -13.58
CA ALA A 734 -30.17 -22.92 -12.20
C ALA A 734 -28.81 -22.20 -12.18
N GLN A 735 -28.79 -20.88 -11.99
CA GLN A 735 -27.57 -20.07 -11.94
C GLN A 735 -27.45 -19.34 -10.59
N HIS A 736 -26.23 -19.07 -10.15
CA HIS A 736 -25.99 -18.18 -9.01
C HIS A 736 -25.89 -16.74 -9.53
N ILE A 737 -26.79 -15.88 -9.06
CA ILE A 737 -26.96 -14.50 -9.54
C ILE A 737 -26.68 -13.54 -8.38
N THR A 738 -25.80 -12.55 -8.60
CA THR A 738 -25.56 -11.48 -7.62
C THR A 738 -26.25 -10.19 -8.07
N LEU A 739 -27.27 -9.76 -7.33
CA LEU A 739 -27.87 -8.44 -7.52
C LEU A 739 -27.03 -7.37 -6.81
N ILE A 740 -26.87 -6.21 -7.45
CA ILE A 740 -26.28 -5.03 -6.83
C ILE A 740 -27.41 -4.26 -6.17
N LYS A 741 -27.32 -4.02 -4.87
CA LYS A 741 -28.31 -3.23 -4.14
C LYS A 741 -28.11 -1.76 -4.45
N ILE A 742 -29.18 -1.10 -4.84
CA ILE A 742 -29.19 0.35 -5.04
C ILE A 742 -29.28 0.97 -3.65
N PRO A 743 -28.27 1.72 -3.18
CA PRO A 743 -28.37 2.43 -1.91
C PRO A 743 -29.49 3.48 -2.01
N PRO A 744 -30.45 3.51 -1.08
CA PRO A 744 -31.58 4.46 -1.13
C PRO A 744 -31.10 5.91 -1.07
N THR A 745 -31.92 6.84 -1.54
CA THR A 745 -31.61 8.27 -1.53
C THR A 745 -31.49 8.83 -0.11
N PRO A 746 -30.72 9.92 0.12
CA PRO A 746 -30.64 10.53 1.45
C PRO A 746 -32.00 11.02 1.95
N GLU A 747 -32.89 11.44 1.04
CA GLU A 747 -34.29 11.78 1.30
C GLU A 747 -35.08 10.59 1.89
N GLU A 748 -35.09 9.44 1.23
CA GLU A 748 -35.80 8.22 1.69
C GLU A 748 -35.27 7.72 3.05
N VAL A 749 -33.95 7.81 3.26
CA VAL A 749 -33.31 7.46 4.53
C VAL A 749 -33.77 8.40 5.65
N VAL A 750 -33.87 9.70 5.39
CA VAL A 750 -34.36 10.68 6.38
C VAL A 750 -35.84 10.49 6.71
N GLU A 751 -36.70 10.16 5.73
CA GLU A 751 -38.12 9.87 6.00
C GLU A 751 -38.30 8.60 6.85
N GLY A 752 -37.54 7.54 6.57
CA GLY A 752 -37.55 6.30 7.36
C GLY A 752 -37.11 6.50 8.82
N LEU A 753 -36.28 7.52 9.08
CA LEU A 753 -35.70 7.82 10.39
C LEU A 753 -36.53 8.78 11.26
N ALA A 754 -37.76 9.11 10.86
CA ALA A 754 -38.63 10.09 11.54
C ALA A 754 -38.97 9.76 13.03
N THR A 755 -38.59 8.59 13.55
CA THR A 755 -38.74 8.21 14.97
C THR A 755 -37.41 7.84 15.65
N ALA A 756 -36.28 7.90 14.95
CA ALA A 756 -34.96 7.54 15.47
C ALA A 756 -34.35 8.68 16.32
N THR A 757 -33.37 8.33 17.16
CA THR A 757 -32.63 9.37 17.91
C THR A 757 -31.65 10.12 17.00
N PRO A 758 -31.35 11.41 17.23
CA PRO A 758 -30.61 12.22 16.27
C PRO A 758 -29.19 11.71 15.95
N ILE A 759 -28.55 11.02 16.90
CA ILE A 759 -27.21 10.42 16.72
C ILE A 759 -27.30 9.17 15.84
N VAL A 760 -28.33 8.35 15.99
CA VAL A 760 -28.55 7.14 15.19
C VAL A 760 -28.85 7.54 13.74
N ALA A 761 -29.77 8.48 13.53
CA ALA A 761 -30.12 8.98 12.20
C ALA A 761 -28.91 9.59 11.46
N ALA A 762 -28.08 10.38 12.14
CA ALA A 762 -26.87 10.94 11.55
C ALA A 762 -25.84 9.86 11.15
N VAL A 763 -25.71 8.78 11.94
CA VAL A 763 -24.81 7.66 11.63
C VAL A 763 -25.32 6.87 10.42
N GLU A 764 -26.63 6.60 10.32
CA GLU A 764 -27.21 5.87 9.18
C GLU A 764 -27.15 6.69 7.87
N VAL A 765 -27.39 8.01 7.91
CA VAL A 765 -27.18 8.89 6.74
C VAL A 765 -25.71 8.91 6.30
N ILE A 766 -24.76 9.01 7.23
CA ILE A 766 -23.32 8.97 6.90
C ILE A 766 -22.90 7.61 6.33
N GLN A 767 -23.47 6.51 6.84
CA GLN A 767 -23.21 5.17 6.29
C GLN A 767 -23.83 4.99 4.90
N ASN A 768 -25.06 5.44 4.68
CA ASN A 768 -25.70 5.45 3.36
C ASN A 768 -24.87 6.24 2.34
N LEU A 769 -24.39 7.44 2.68
CA LEU A 769 -23.53 8.24 1.82
C LEU A 769 -22.21 7.52 1.48
N GLY A 770 -21.65 6.75 2.42
CA GLY A 770 -20.50 5.87 2.16
C GLY A 770 -20.83 4.73 1.17
N GLN A 771 -22.02 4.15 1.23
CA GLN A 771 -22.49 3.13 0.29
C GLN A 771 -22.81 3.73 -1.10
N GLN A 772 -23.41 4.92 -1.17
CA GLN A 772 -23.60 5.66 -2.41
C GLN A 772 -22.26 6.00 -3.07
N ALA A 773 -21.27 6.47 -2.30
CA ALA A 773 -19.94 6.75 -2.82
C ALA A 773 -19.27 5.49 -3.41
N ALA A 774 -19.45 4.33 -2.78
CA ALA A 774 -18.95 3.05 -3.29
C ALA A 774 -19.68 2.57 -4.57
N TYR A 775 -20.99 2.80 -4.66
CA TYR A 775 -21.80 2.47 -5.85
C TYR A 775 -21.50 3.38 -7.06
N ARG A 776 -20.95 4.58 -6.83
CA ARG A 776 -20.83 5.67 -7.84
C ARG A 776 -19.41 5.89 -8.38
N ILE A 777 -18.45 5.00 -8.08
CA ILE A 777 -17.01 5.19 -8.40
C ILE A 777 -16.74 5.37 -9.91
N GLU A 778 -17.57 4.82 -10.79
CA GLU A 778 -17.36 4.88 -12.25
C GLU A 778 -17.85 6.20 -12.91
N GLN A 779 -18.59 7.07 -12.20
CA GLN A 779 -19.06 8.37 -12.70
C GLN A 779 -19.05 9.45 -11.58
N LEU A 780 -17.85 9.89 -11.18
CA LEU A 780 -17.65 10.83 -10.08
C LEU A 780 -17.69 12.31 -10.51
N GLN A 781 -18.88 12.93 -10.50
CA GLN A 781 -18.96 14.41 -10.49
C GLN A 781 -20.20 15.04 -9.82
N GLN A 782 -21.26 14.30 -9.50
CA GLN A 782 -22.61 14.90 -9.28
C GLN A 782 -23.20 14.79 -7.84
N ILE A 783 -22.40 14.43 -6.82
CA ILE A 783 -22.91 14.05 -5.49
C ILE A 783 -22.66 15.10 -4.38
N LEU A 784 -21.82 16.10 -4.64
CA LEU A 784 -21.54 17.18 -3.67
C LEU A 784 -22.67 18.21 -3.51
N GLU A 785 -23.75 18.11 -4.29
CA GLU A 785 -24.79 19.15 -4.45
C GLU A 785 -26.19 18.72 -3.96
N SER A 786 -26.35 17.55 -3.31
CA SER A 786 -27.68 17.07 -2.86
C SER A 786 -28.20 17.82 -1.61
N PRO A 787 -29.39 18.48 -1.66
CA PRO A 787 -29.87 19.33 -0.56
C PRO A 787 -30.13 18.60 0.77
N ALA A 788 -30.56 17.33 0.75
CA ALA A 788 -30.88 16.57 1.96
C ALA A 788 -29.67 16.31 2.88
N VAL A 789 -28.44 16.34 2.34
CA VAL A 789 -27.22 16.19 3.15
C VAL A 789 -26.94 17.47 3.98
N GLN A 790 -27.41 18.63 3.51
CA GLN A 790 -27.18 19.91 4.19
C GLN A 790 -28.17 20.15 5.34
N SER A 791 -29.42 19.67 5.23
CA SER A 791 -30.46 19.88 6.24
C SER A 791 -30.26 19.06 7.51
N ALA A 792 -29.77 17.81 7.40
CA ALA A 792 -29.46 16.95 8.55
C ALA A 792 -28.41 17.55 9.50
N ASN A 793 -27.54 18.42 8.99
CA ASN A 793 -26.39 18.97 9.71
C ASN A 793 -26.71 20.24 10.54
N LYS A 794 -27.91 20.81 10.43
CA LYS A 794 -28.24 22.16 10.97
C LYS A 794 -29.00 22.17 12.31
N THR A 795 -29.39 21.01 12.85
CA THR A 795 -30.36 20.91 13.96
C THR A 795 -29.74 20.52 15.33
N ILE A 796 -28.45 20.18 15.39
CA ILE A 796 -27.85 19.52 16.57
C ILE A 796 -26.50 20.14 16.98
N LEU A 797 -26.52 21.31 17.65
CA LEU A 797 -25.70 21.64 18.85
C LEU A 797 -25.62 23.15 19.14
N ALA A 798 -26.39 23.61 20.13
CA ALA A 798 -26.05 24.77 20.96
C ALA A 798 -26.84 24.73 22.28
N PRO A 799 -26.30 25.22 23.42
CA PRO A 799 -24.90 25.14 23.84
C PRO A 799 -24.73 24.68 25.32
N ALA A 800 -23.62 24.03 25.68
CA ALA A 800 -23.30 23.73 27.09
C ALA A 800 -21.79 23.66 27.43
N VAL A 801 -21.36 24.58 28.29
CA VAL A 801 -20.19 24.49 29.21
C VAL A 801 -18.79 24.17 28.62
N ALA A 802 -18.17 25.22 28.10
CA ALA A 802 -16.86 25.78 28.54
C ALA A 802 -15.62 24.89 28.81
N THR A 803 -14.50 25.37 28.24
CA THR A 803 -13.08 25.23 28.64
C THR A 803 -12.28 23.98 28.18
N VAL A 804 -11.12 24.25 27.57
CA VAL A 804 -10.01 23.30 27.26
C VAL A 804 -10.31 22.16 26.26
N ALA A 805 -10.63 22.49 25.00
CA ALA A 805 -10.64 21.50 23.90
C ALA A 805 -10.40 22.08 22.48
N VAL A 806 -9.68 23.19 22.31
CA VAL A 806 -9.44 23.78 20.96
C VAL A 806 -8.23 23.11 20.27
N LEU A 807 -8.37 21.83 19.91
CA LEU A 807 -7.44 21.13 19.02
C LEU A 807 -8.11 19.91 18.36
N ASN A 808 -7.81 19.69 17.07
CA ASN A 808 -8.15 18.51 16.25
C ASN A 808 -9.62 18.29 15.86
N ALA A 809 -9.97 18.74 14.64
CA ALA A 809 -11.04 18.14 13.82
C ALA A 809 -10.76 18.36 12.31
N ALA A 810 -10.38 19.58 11.92
CA ALA A 810 -10.29 20.00 10.52
C ALA A 810 -8.91 19.81 9.83
N SER A 811 -7.98 19.03 10.40
CA SER A 811 -6.62 18.86 9.85
C SER A 811 -6.45 17.66 8.91
N ALA A 812 -7.43 16.75 8.82
CA ALA A 812 -7.24 15.44 8.18
C ALA A 812 -7.31 15.45 6.64
N ILE A 813 -8.23 16.23 6.05
CA ILE A 813 -8.66 16.00 4.64
C ILE A 813 -7.67 16.58 3.62
N SER A 814 -7.10 17.77 3.87
CA SER A 814 -5.98 18.30 3.06
C SER A 814 -4.69 17.47 3.23
N LEU A 815 -4.56 16.77 4.36
CA LEU A 815 -3.41 15.93 4.67
C LEU A 815 -3.34 14.66 3.81
N LEU A 816 -4.45 14.21 3.22
CA LEU A 816 -4.50 13.06 2.31
C LEU A 816 -3.88 13.39 0.95
N ASN A 817 -4.18 14.56 0.38
CA ASN A 817 -3.45 15.04 -0.81
C ASN A 817 -1.99 15.39 -0.48
N LEU A 818 -1.70 15.88 0.74
CA LEU A 818 -0.31 16.02 1.18
C LEU A 818 0.40 14.66 1.26
N LEU A 819 -0.29 13.57 1.65
CA LEU A 819 0.24 12.19 1.59
C LEU A 819 0.63 11.78 0.16
N SER A 820 -0.23 12.08 -0.83
CA SER A 820 0.04 11.85 -2.26
C SER A 820 1.25 12.61 -2.80
N TYR A 821 1.68 13.70 -2.15
CA TYR A 821 2.92 14.40 -2.47
C TYR A 821 4.09 14.09 -1.51
N LEU A 822 3.83 13.55 -0.32
CA LEU A 822 4.85 13.07 0.62
C LEU A 822 5.63 11.86 0.10
N GLN A 823 5.09 11.11 -0.89
CA GLN A 823 5.87 10.11 -1.64
C GLN A 823 7.10 10.71 -2.36
N TYR A 824 7.10 12.01 -2.63
CA TYR A 824 8.22 12.75 -3.24
C TYR A 824 9.10 13.49 -2.23
N LEU A 825 8.79 13.42 -0.93
CA LEU A 825 9.65 13.93 0.14
C LEU A 825 10.53 12.81 0.71
N PHE A 826 11.64 13.21 1.34
CA PHE A 826 12.50 12.33 2.13
C PHE A 826 13.29 11.25 1.37
N THR A 827 13.74 11.52 0.14
CA THR A 827 14.92 10.81 -0.40
C THR A 827 16.23 11.30 0.23
N GLN A 828 16.27 12.52 0.80
CA GLN A 828 17.47 13.11 1.39
C GLN A 828 17.98 12.38 2.66
N PRO A 829 17.13 11.84 3.56
CA PRO A 829 17.52 10.92 4.63
C PRO A 829 18.31 9.68 4.17
N LEU A 830 18.21 9.26 2.91
CA LEU A 830 19.05 8.19 2.37
C LEU A 830 20.55 8.52 2.51
N LEU A 831 20.95 9.80 2.56
CA LEU A 831 22.33 10.24 2.81
C LEU A 831 22.89 9.85 4.19
N PHE A 832 22.04 9.38 5.12
CA PHE A 832 22.49 8.77 6.39
C PHE A 832 22.69 7.25 6.32
N PHE A 833 22.17 6.56 5.30
CA PHE A 833 22.51 5.15 5.10
C PHE A 833 23.99 5.01 4.74
N TRP A 834 24.67 4.04 5.37
CA TRP A 834 26.12 3.86 5.29
C TRP A 834 26.96 5.12 5.58
N ARG A 835 26.44 6.05 6.41
CA ARG A 835 27.14 7.28 6.84
C ARG A 835 28.57 6.95 7.29
N ARG A 836 29.56 7.58 6.62
CA ARG A 836 30.99 7.41 6.93
C ARG A 836 31.25 7.77 8.39
N LYS A 837 32.07 6.98 9.09
CA LYS A 837 32.53 7.27 10.45
C LYS A 837 33.95 7.83 10.41
N ARG A 838 34.16 9.06 10.89
CA ARG A 838 35.52 9.56 11.18
C ARG A 838 36.10 8.70 12.32
N LYS A 839 37.31 8.19 12.12
CA LYS A 839 38.05 7.42 13.13
C LYS A 839 38.80 8.40 14.04
N LYS A 840 39.15 7.98 15.27
CA LYS A 840 39.98 8.80 16.18
C LYS A 840 41.47 8.79 15.79
N PHE A 841 41.85 8.03 14.77
CA PHE A 841 43.21 7.77 14.31
C PHE A 841 43.28 7.82 12.78
N GLY A 842 44.45 8.10 12.23
CA GLY A 842 44.72 8.02 10.81
C GLY A 842 44.91 6.58 10.35
N VAL A 843 44.70 6.32 9.06
CA VAL A 843 44.91 5.00 8.44
C VAL A 843 45.66 5.16 7.12
N VAL A 844 46.75 4.42 6.96
CA VAL A 844 47.43 4.21 5.67
C VAL A 844 46.78 3.02 4.98
N TYR A 845 46.39 3.17 3.71
CA TYR A 845 45.61 2.15 3.00
C TYR A 845 45.86 2.14 1.49
N ASN A 846 45.63 0.99 0.87
CA ASN A 846 45.76 0.79 -0.57
C ASN A 846 44.61 1.50 -1.30
N SER A 847 44.95 2.43 -2.20
CA SER A 847 44.01 3.34 -2.85
C SER A 847 43.02 2.63 -3.78
N LEU A 848 43.35 1.44 -4.29
CA LEU A 848 42.49 0.62 -5.15
C LEU A 848 41.63 -0.33 -4.30
N THR A 849 42.26 -1.26 -3.59
CA THR A 849 41.57 -2.34 -2.86
C THR A 849 40.93 -1.91 -1.54
N LYS A 850 41.21 -0.69 -1.07
CA LYS A 850 40.75 -0.09 0.21
C LYS A 850 41.20 -0.84 1.47
N ARG A 851 42.09 -1.83 1.33
CA ARG A 851 42.67 -2.59 2.44
C ARG A 851 43.71 -1.73 3.17
N PRO A 852 43.78 -1.77 4.52
CA PRO A 852 44.85 -1.08 5.24
C PRO A 852 46.23 -1.63 4.89
N VAL A 853 47.26 -0.78 4.94
CA VAL A 853 48.65 -1.17 4.69
C VAL A 853 49.41 -1.16 6.02
N ASP A 854 49.82 -2.36 6.45
CA ASP A 854 50.61 -2.55 7.66
C ASP A 854 52.05 -2.08 7.49
N LEU A 855 52.79 -1.92 8.59
CA LEU A 855 54.24 -1.67 8.61
C LEU A 855 54.72 -0.55 7.65
N ALA A 856 53.87 0.43 7.37
CA ALA A 856 54.18 1.60 6.58
C ALA A 856 54.82 2.64 7.51
N ILE A 857 55.95 3.22 7.08
CA ILE A 857 56.64 4.26 7.83
C ILE A 857 55.97 5.59 7.47
N VAL A 858 55.30 6.20 8.45
CA VAL A 858 54.71 7.53 8.34
C VAL A 858 55.65 8.51 9.04
N ARG A 859 56.11 9.53 8.33
CA ARG A 859 56.91 10.63 8.87
C ARG A 859 56.10 11.92 8.82
N LEU A 860 56.23 12.72 9.87
CA LEU A 860 55.74 14.10 9.90
C LEU A 860 56.93 15.04 9.81
N ILE A 861 56.93 15.90 8.80
CA ILE A 861 58.03 16.84 8.52
C ILE A 861 57.49 18.26 8.65
N HIS A 862 58.26 19.13 9.31
CA HIS A 862 57.89 20.55 9.43
C HIS A 862 58.23 21.28 8.12
N ALA A 863 57.24 21.87 7.48
CA ALA A 863 57.32 22.33 6.09
C ALA A 863 58.37 23.43 5.87
N GLU A 864 58.63 24.26 6.89
CA GLU A 864 59.55 25.40 6.80
C GLU A 864 61.00 25.05 7.14
N THR A 865 61.26 23.88 7.75
CA THR A 865 62.60 23.49 8.21
C THR A 865 63.09 22.15 7.67
N GLY A 866 62.23 21.37 7.01
CA GLY A 866 62.58 20.04 6.47
C GLY A 866 62.88 18.98 7.54
N LEU A 867 62.77 19.31 8.83
CA LEU A 867 63.08 18.41 9.93
C LEU A 867 61.93 17.43 10.18
N THR A 868 62.25 16.14 10.27
CA THR A 868 61.30 15.11 10.72
C THR A 868 61.00 15.30 12.21
N VAL A 869 59.77 15.70 12.52
CA VAL A 869 59.29 15.98 13.89
C VAL A 869 58.79 14.72 14.58
N ASN A 870 58.22 13.77 13.83
CA ASN A 870 57.72 12.52 14.37
C ASN A 870 57.81 11.40 13.31
N THR A 871 58.00 10.15 13.73
CA THR A 871 57.93 8.98 12.87
C THR A 871 57.17 7.88 13.60
N LYS A 872 56.16 7.31 12.95
CA LYS A 872 55.39 6.16 13.45
C LYS A 872 55.33 5.09 12.36
N VAL A 873 55.29 3.83 12.76
CA VAL A 873 55.06 2.68 11.88
C VAL A 873 53.62 2.22 12.05
N THR A 874 52.91 1.89 10.97
CA THR A 874 51.53 1.41 11.07
C THR A 874 51.41 -0.01 11.59
N ASP A 875 50.33 -0.28 12.32
CA ASP A 875 49.99 -1.62 12.79
C ASP A 875 49.34 -2.48 11.68
N LYS A 876 48.95 -3.72 12.01
CA LYS A 876 48.28 -4.67 11.10
C LYS A 876 46.95 -4.15 10.51
N LEU A 877 46.39 -3.07 11.06
CA LEU A 877 45.17 -2.41 10.56
C LEU A 877 45.48 -1.05 9.93
N GLY A 878 46.74 -0.80 9.56
CA GLY A 878 47.23 0.39 8.89
C GLY A 878 47.17 1.67 9.73
N ARG A 879 46.95 1.56 11.05
CA ARG A 879 46.62 2.73 11.89
C ARG A 879 47.86 3.48 12.34
N TYR A 880 47.73 4.80 12.47
CA TYR A 880 48.69 5.65 13.16
C TYR A 880 48.01 6.83 13.87
N VAL A 881 48.70 7.38 14.87
CA VAL A 881 48.36 8.66 15.51
C VAL A 881 49.67 9.42 15.71
N MET A 882 49.67 10.70 15.35
CA MET A 882 50.75 11.63 15.66
C MET A 882 50.18 12.79 16.45
N TYR A 883 50.86 13.19 17.51
CA TYR A 883 50.55 14.42 18.24
C TYR A 883 51.47 15.54 17.72
N VAL A 884 50.89 16.72 17.45
CA VAL A 884 51.53 17.79 16.67
C VAL A 884 51.27 19.15 17.33
N GLN A 885 52.27 20.02 17.36
CA GLN A 885 52.17 21.41 17.83
C GLN A 885 51.63 22.34 16.72
N PRO A 886 51.25 23.60 17.02
CA PRO A 886 50.89 24.55 15.98
C PRO A 886 52.03 24.76 14.97
N GLY A 887 51.72 24.89 13.68
CA GLY A 887 52.73 25.03 12.62
C GLY A 887 52.25 24.57 11.25
N ARG A 888 53.19 24.48 10.29
CA ARG A 888 52.96 23.91 8.95
C ARG A 888 53.75 22.62 8.78
N TYR A 889 53.09 21.57 8.30
CA TYR A 889 53.66 20.22 8.20
C TYR A 889 53.23 19.52 6.91
N HIS A 890 54.03 18.57 6.44
CA HIS A 890 53.60 17.57 5.47
C HIS A 890 53.88 16.15 5.99
N ILE A 891 53.21 15.16 5.40
CA ILE A 891 53.41 13.74 5.73
C ILE A 891 54.12 13.05 4.57
N GLU A 892 55.19 12.31 4.85
CA GLU A 892 55.68 11.26 3.95
C GLU A 892 55.17 9.90 4.44
N ALA A 893 54.75 9.03 3.51
CA ALA A 893 54.41 7.65 3.83
C ALA A 893 55.19 6.71 2.90
N VAL A 894 55.96 5.79 3.50
CA VAL A 894 56.89 4.90 2.79
C VAL A 894 56.58 3.44 3.14
N LYS A 895 56.33 2.63 2.12
CA LYS A 895 56.17 1.17 2.18
C LYS A 895 56.74 0.58 0.87
N PRO A 896 57.53 -0.52 0.90
CA PRO A 896 57.96 -1.19 -0.32
C PRO A 896 56.78 -1.59 -1.21
N ASN A 897 56.97 -1.51 -2.53
CA ASN A 897 55.96 -1.79 -3.57
C ASN A 897 54.73 -0.85 -3.57
N TYR A 898 54.81 0.30 -2.89
CA TYR A 898 53.78 1.34 -2.87
C TYR A 898 54.36 2.73 -3.19
N VAL A 899 53.54 3.60 -3.78
CA VAL A 899 53.86 4.97 -4.17
C VAL A 899 53.02 5.96 -3.37
N PHE A 900 53.65 7.07 -2.97
CA PHE A 900 53.04 8.24 -2.34
C PHE A 900 53.58 9.51 -3.01
N PRO A 901 52.77 10.57 -3.24
CA PRO A 901 51.32 10.64 -3.05
C PRO A 901 50.52 9.86 -4.10
N SER A 902 49.32 9.42 -3.71
CA SER A 902 48.37 8.72 -4.59
C SER A 902 47.92 9.59 -5.78
N GLN A 903 48.10 9.08 -7.00
CA GLN A 903 47.54 9.67 -8.21
C GLN A 903 46.04 9.35 -8.32
N TYR A 904 45.61 8.14 -7.94
CA TYR A 904 44.19 7.73 -8.00
C TYR A 904 43.26 8.55 -7.08
N MET A 905 43.81 9.20 -6.04
CA MET A 905 43.06 10.06 -5.10
C MET A 905 43.42 11.55 -5.18
N LYS A 906 44.20 11.97 -6.17
CA LYS A 906 44.66 13.36 -6.32
C LYS A 906 43.49 14.35 -6.34
N GLY A 907 43.55 15.38 -5.48
CA GLY A 907 42.52 16.41 -5.34
C GLY A 907 41.21 15.97 -4.65
N ARG A 908 41.09 14.71 -4.20
CA ARG A 908 39.92 14.23 -3.44
C ARG A 908 40.16 14.38 -1.94
N SER A 909 39.17 14.91 -1.22
CA SER A 909 39.18 15.01 0.25
C SER A 909 38.46 13.85 0.96
N VAL A 910 37.73 13.01 0.20
CA VAL A 910 36.88 11.92 0.72
C VAL A 910 36.90 10.73 -0.25
N ASP A 911 37.02 9.51 0.26
CA ASP A 911 36.96 8.24 -0.49
C ASP A 911 35.67 7.46 -0.10
N ILE A 912 35.57 6.18 -0.44
CA ILE A 912 34.48 5.29 -0.04
C ILE A 912 34.44 5.17 1.49
N ASP A 913 35.38 4.45 2.12
CA ASP A 913 35.32 4.17 3.56
C ASP A 913 36.18 5.13 4.43
N PHE A 914 36.75 6.18 3.82
CA PHE A 914 37.64 7.15 4.47
C PHE A 914 37.23 8.62 4.19
N VAL A 915 37.56 9.51 5.14
CA VAL A 915 37.30 10.96 5.14
C VAL A 915 38.60 11.65 5.57
N ASP A 916 38.81 12.93 5.22
CA ASP A 916 40.03 13.67 5.54
C ASP A 916 41.27 13.00 4.90
N LEU A 917 41.20 12.81 3.59
CA LEU A 917 42.31 12.25 2.80
C LEU A 917 43.50 13.21 2.75
N TYR A 918 44.70 12.63 2.80
CA TYR A 918 45.95 13.36 2.61
C TYR A 918 46.66 12.94 1.31
N TYR A 919 47.03 13.93 0.49
CA TYR A 919 47.57 13.71 -0.86
C TYR A 919 48.79 14.61 -1.17
N GLY A 920 49.56 14.99 -0.13
CA GLY A 920 50.85 15.70 -0.26
C GLY A 920 50.83 17.22 -0.09
N ASN A 921 49.68 17.83 0.21
CA ASN A 921 49.57 19.28 0.46
C ASN A 921 50.20 19.70 1.81
N ASP A 922 50.46 20.99 2.00
CA ASP A 922 50.74 21.53 3.35
C ASP A 922 49.52 21.37 4.29
N ILE A 923 49.80 20.87 5.48
CA ILE A 923 48.87 20.76 6.61
C ILE A 923 49.13 21.95 7.54
N ARG A 924 48.16 22.86 7.61
CA ARG A 924 48.13 23.92 8.62
C ARG A 924 47.53 23.38 9.92
N VAL A 925 48.24 23.56 11.03
CA VAL A 925 47.80 23.18 12.38
C VAL A 925 47.77 24.44 13.24
N ASP A 926 46.58 24.96 13.54
CA ASP A 926 46.41 26.19 14.34
C ASP A 926 46.43 25.94 15.86
N GLU A 927 46.06 24.72 16.30
CA GLU A 927 46.15 24.29 17.71
C GLU A 927 46.87 22.95 17.85
N ALA A 928 47.59 22.80 18.95
CA ALA A 928 48.27 21.57 19.33
C ALA A 928 47.27 20.40 19.45
N SER A 929 47.38 19.40 18.58
CA SER A 929 46.33 18.42 18.31
C SER A 929 46.83 17.11 17.71
N THR A 930 45.97 16.09 17.70
CA THR A 930 46.23 14.78 17.09
C THR A 930 45.92 14.82 15.59
N LEU A 931 46.90 14.41 14.78
CA LEU A 931 46.78 14.32 13.32
C LEU A 931 46.23 12.95 12.94
N THR A 932 45.02 12.92 12.36
CA THR A 932 44.21 11.70 12.12
C THR A 932 43.81 11.53 10.65
N LEU A 933 44.59 12.12 9.74
CA LEU A 933 44.35 12.05 8.30
C LEU A 933 44.46 10.61 7.77
N ASN A 934 43.79 10.32 6.65
CA ASN A 934 43.87 9.02 6.00
C ASN A 934 44.76 9.12 4.75
N VAL A 935 45.73 8.21 4.62
CA VAL A 935 46.81 8.29 3.64
C VAL A 935 46.66 7.17 2.61
N PRO A 936 46.10 7.44 1.42
CA PRO A 936 46.09 6.48 0.32
C PRO A 936 47.50 6.28 -0.24
N LEU A 937 47.87 5.01 -0.44
CA LEU A 937 49.06 4.58 -1.18
C LEU A 937 48.64 3.84 -2.45
N ASP A 938 49.31 4.11 -3.56
CA ASP A 938 49.08 3.40 -4.83
C ASP A 938 50.03 2.20 -4.92
N PRO A 939 49.58 0.97 -5.22
CA PRO A 939 50.49 -0.16 -5.41
C PRO A 939 51.27 0.03 -6.74
N VAL A 940 52.57 -0.30 -6.73
CA VAL A 940 53.45 -0.17 -7.91
C VAL A 940 53.02 -1.09 -9.05
N VAL A 941 52.51 -2.27 -8.71
CA VAL A 941 51.80 -3.16 -9.65
C VAL A 941 50.30 -2.93 -9.46
N PRO A 942 49.54 -2.56 -10.51
CA PRO A 942 48.10 -2.34 -10.39
C PRO A 942 47.34 -3.59 -9.93
N GLU A 943 46.75 -3.54 -8.73
CA GLU A 943 45.87 -4.59 -8.21
C GLU A 943 44.43 -4.40 -8.72
N GLU A 944 43.74 -5.49 -9.08
CA GLU A 944 42.31 -5.41 -9.41
C GLU A 944 41.48 -4.89 -8.23
N THR A 945 40.61 -3.91 -8.50
CA THR A 945 39.71 -3.37 -7.49
C THR A 945 38.58 -4.37 -7.22
N PRO A 946 38.41 -4.90 -5.99
CA PRO A 946 37.44 -5.96 -5.73
C PRO A 946 36.00 -5.53 -6.04
N ARG A 947 35.18 -6.43 -6.62
CA ARG A 947 33.79 -6.14 -7.03
C ARG A 947 32.95 -5.46 -5.95
N GLN A 948 33.15 -5.81 -4.67
CA GLN A 948 32.47 -5.17 -3.53
C GLN A 948 32.79 -3.67 -3.38
N VAL A 949 34.01 -3.24 -3.70
CA VAL A 949 34.44 -1.82 -3.68
C VAL A 949 33.78 -1.06 -4.83
N ILE A 950 33.74 -1.66 -6.02
CA ILE A 950 33.06 -1.11 -7.20
C ILE A 950 31.55 -0.94 -6.91
N LEU A 951 30.90 -1.98 -6.38
CA LEU A 951 29.48 -1.96 -6.02
C LEU A 951 29.17 -0.91 -4.93
N LYS A 952 29.99 -0.82 -3.87
CA LYS A 952 29.89 0.26 -2.87
C LYS A 952 30.04 1.66 -3.50
N SER A 953 30.89 1.82 -4.51
CA SER A 953 31.06 3.09 -5.22
C SER A 953 29.85 3.42 -6.08
N PHE A 954 29.28 2.45 -6.78
CA PHE A 954 28.07 2.60 -7.59
C PHE A 954 26.85 2.93 -6.73
N LEU A 955 26.58 2.13 -5.68
CA LEU A 955 25.48 2.34 -4.74
C LEU A 955 25.47 3.75 -4.15
N ARG A 956 26.65 4.34 -3.87
CA ARG A 956 26.75 5.72 -3.37
C ARG A 956 26.47 6.78 -4.42
N LYS A 957 26.78 6.54 -5.70
CA LYS A 957 26.35 7.43 -6.79
C LYS A 957 24.83 7.41 -6.92
N VAL A 958 24.22 6.22 -6.90
CA VAL A 958 22.76 6.04 -6.91
C VAL A 958 22.12 6.72 -5.69
N GLN A 959 22.64 6.47 -4.48
CA GLN A 959 22.21 7.10 -3.23
C GLN A 959 22.21 8.64 -3.32
N HIS A 960 23.25 9.25 -3.91
CA HIS A 960 23.30 10.70 -4.10
C HIS A 960 22.36 11.21 -5.21
N ALA A 961 22.11 10.43 -6.27
CA ALA A 961 21.18 10.77 -7.33
C ALA A 961 19.72 10.70 -6.86
N VAL A 962 19.33 9.62 -6.17
CA VAL A 962 18.00 9.47 -5.56
C VAL A 962 17.78 10.53 -4.47
N ALA A 963 18.79 10.83 -3.65
CA ALA A 963 18.70 11.95 -2.69
C ALA A 963 18.55 13.33 -3.35
N PHE A 964 18.79 13.47 -4.66
CA PHE A 964 18.58 14.70 -5.41
C PHE A 964 17.28 14.69 -6.24
N SER A 965 16.71 13.52 -6.56
CA SER A 965 15.51 13.43 -7.40
C SER A 965 14.28 14.12 -6.81
N GLY A 966 14.14 14.19 -5.49
CA GLY A 966 13.06 14.96 -4.85
C GLY A 966 13.11 16.47 -5.16
N VAL A 967 14.31 17.03 -5.37
CA VAL A 967 14.49 18.43 -5.83
C VAL A 967 14.10 18.54 -7.31
N LEU A 968 14.55 17.59 -8.14
CA LEU A 968 14.24 17.55 -9.57
C LEU A 968 12.73 17.43 -9.83
N LEU A 969 12.04 16.53 -9.11
CA LEU A 969 10.60 16.29 -9.25
C LEU A 969 9.79 17.50 -8.78
N SER A 970 10.19 18.18 -7.70
CA SER A 970 9.56 19.45 -7.30
C SER A 970 9.73 20.55 -8.35
N LEU A 971 10.85 20.57 -9.08
CA LEU A 971 11.08 21.53 -10.17
C LEU A 971 10.24 21.21 -11.41
N VAL A 972 10.02 19.92 -11.72
CA VAL A 972 9.09 19.49 -12.78
C VAL A 972 7.65 19.83 -12.41
N ALA A 973 7.24 19.62 -11.15
CA ALA A 973 5.92 20.06 -10.68
C ALA A 973 5.74 21.58 -10.84
N LEU A 974 6.74 22.39 -10.48
CA LEU A 974 6.72 23.84 -10.68
C LEU A 974 6.65 24.26 -12.18
N LEU A 975 7.19 23.45 -13.10
CA LEU A 975 7.11 23.71 -14.54
C LEU A 975 5.74 23.34 -15.14
N ILE A 976 5.06 22.33 -14.59
CA ILE A 976 3.71 21.91 -15.02
C ILE A 976 2.64 22.83 -14.41
N THR A 977 2.81 23.20 -13.13
CA THR A 977 1.91 24.08 -12.39
C THR A 977 2.70 25.18 -11.67
N PRO A 978 2.88 26.37 -12.29
CA PRO A 978 3.74 27.44 -11.80
C PRO A 978 3.12 28.25 -10.63
N THR A 979 2.81 27.58 -9.52
CA THR A 979 2.20 28.20 -8.33
C THR A 979 3.22 28.44 -7.21
N VAL A 980 2.94 29.45 -6.36
CA VAL A 980 3.82 29.82 -5.23
C VAL A 980 4.08 28.64 -4.26
N PRO A 981 3.09 27.78 -3.91
CA PRO A 981 3.34 26.56 -3.14
C PRO A 981 4.41 25.63 -3.75
N PHE A 982 4.41 25.41 -5.07
CA PHE A 982 5.45 24.58 -5.71
C PHE A 982 6.82 25.28 -5.72
N ALA A 983 6.87 26.61 -5.84
CA ALA A 983 8.12 27.37 -5.74
C ALA A 983 8.73 27.27 -4.32
N LEU A 984 7.89 27.38 -3.29
CA LEU A 984 8.29 27.17 -1.90
C LEU A 984 8.71 25.71 -1.64
N LEU A 985 8.04 24.74 -2.25
CA LEU A 985 8.40 23.32 -2.16
C LEU A 985 9.79 23.04 -2.75
N VAL A 986 10.13 23.61 -3.92
CA VAL A 986 11.47 23.51 -4.52
C VAL A 986 12.54 24.09 -3.59
N LEU A 987 12.29 25.27 -3.01
CA LEU A 987 13.22 25.91 -2.06
C LEU A 987 13.39 25.07 -0.78
N ALA A 988 12.31 24.50 -0.24
CA ALA A 988 12.35 23.61 0.91
C ALA A 988 13.13 22.31 0.62
N GLN A 989 12.84 21.64 -0.50
CA GLN A 989 13.54 20.42 -0.94
C GLN A 989 15.05 20.68 -1.15
N ALA A 990 15.42 21.83 -1.72
CA ALA A 990 16.81 22.24 -1.89
C ALA A 990 17.50 22.54 -0.55
N ALA A 991 16.84 23.25 0.37
CA ALA A 991 17.36 23.53 1.71
C ALA A 991 17.56 22.23 2.53
N ILE A 992 16.59 21.31 2.48
CA ILE A 992 16.67 19.97 3.10
C ILE A 992 17.82 19.18 2.48
N TYR A 993 17.98 19.16 1.16
CA TYR A 993 19.11 18.49 0.50
C TYR A 993 20.46 19.04 0.97
N LEU A 994 20.62 20.37 1.05
CA LEU A 994 21.86 20.99 1.55
C LEU A 994 22.10 20.68 3.03
N LEU A 995 21.05 20.67 3.87
CA LEU A 995 21.12 20.29 5.28
C LEU A 995 21.56 18.83 5.46
N PHE A 996 20.90 17.87 4.80
CA PHE A 996 21.26 16.46 4.89
C PHE A 996 22.62 16.15 4.26
N ARG A 997 23.00 16.85 3.17
CA ARG A 997 24.36 16.80 2.60
C ARG A 997 25.40 17.27 3.63
N ARG A 998 25.16 18.37 4.33
CA ARG A 998 26.04 18.88 5.41
C ARG A 998 26.11 17.92 6.60
N LEU A 999 24.97 17.42 7.06
CA LEU A 999 24.87 16.49 8.19
C LEU A 999 25.43 15.10 7.87
N SER A 1000 25.44 14.65 6.62
CA SER A 1000 26.01 13.35 6.22
C SER A 1000 27.48 13.20 6.67
N LEU A 1001 28.24 14.30 6.68
CA LEU A 1001 29.59 14.34 7.22
C LEU A 1001 29.55 14.31 8.76
N PRO A 1002 30.23 13.36 9.43
CA PRO A 1002 30.33 13.38 10.89
C PRO A 1002 31.25 14.52 11.38
N PRO A 1003 31.07 15.01 12.62
CA PRO A 1003 32.01 15.94 13.26
C PRO A 1003 33.36 15.25 13.57
N LYS A 1004 34.41 16.05 13.79
CA LYS A 1004 35.71 15.55 14.28
C LYS A 1004 35.59 15.11 15.75
N PRO A 1005 35.98 13.88 16.13
CA PRO A 1005 35.87 13.40 17.50
C PRO A 1005 37.01 13.90 18.42
N LYS A 1006 36.73 14.13 19.72
CA LYS A 1006 37.79 14.24 20.76
C LYS A 1006 38.61 12.94 20.77
N SER A 1007 39.92 13.06 20.91
CA SER A 1007 40.89 11.97 20.74
C SER A 1007 42.09 12.08 21.71
N TRP A 1008 41.89 12.76 22.84
CA TRP A 1008 42.93 13.00 23.84
C TRP A 1008 42.34 13.04 25.26
N GLY A 1009 43.10 12.55 26.23
CA GLY A 1009 42.90 12.79 27.66
C GLY A 1009 43.65 14.03 28.12
N ILE A 1010 43.38 14.51 29.33
CA ILE A 1010 43.98 15.70 29.94
C ILE A 1010 44.53 15.36 31.33
N VAL A 1011 45.80 15.68 31.58
CA VAL A 1011 46.39 15.68 32.93
C VAL A 1011 46.17 17.06 33.58
N TYR A 1012 45.66 17.09 34.81
CA TYR A 1012 45.36 18.33 35.54
C TYR A 1012 45.68 18.25 37.04
N ASP A 1013 45.91 19.40 37.67
CA ASP A 1013 46.09 19.53 39.11
C ASP A 1013 44.77 19.27 39.85
N GLN A 1014 44.76 18.31 40.77
CA GLN A 1014 43.52 17.81 41.37
C GLN A 1014 42.72 18.87 42.15
N LYS A 1015 43.40 19.85 42.75
CA LYS A 1015 42.77 20.91 43.58
C LYS A 1015 42.28 22.06 42.71
N THR A 1016 43.11 22.56 41.80
CA THR A 1016 42.84 23.77 40.98
C THR A 1016 42.17 23.49 39.63
N LYS A 1017 42.12 22.22 39.21
CA LYS A 1017 41.64 21.75 37.89
C LYS A 1017 42.40 22.34 36.68
N LYS A 1018 43.51 23.06 36.92
CA LYS A 1018 44.34 23.60 35.83
C LYS A 1018 45.08 22.46 35.12
N PRO A 1019 45.15 22.46 33.78
CA PRO A 1019 45.92 21.46 33.04
C PRO A 1019 47.41 21.57 33.38
N LEU A 1020 48.09 20.41 33.41
CA LEU A 1020 49.51 20.31 33.72
C LEU A 1020 50.30 20.02 32.45
N ALA A 1021 51.05 21.02 31.98
CA ALA A 1021 52.05 20.87 30.95
C ALA A 1021 53.29 20.15 31.50
N GLN A 1022 54.05 19.47 30.65
CA GLN A 1022 55.32 18.90 31.11
C GLN A 1022 55.18 17.51 31.75
N ALA A 1023 53.94 17.05 31.98
CA ALA A 1023 53.65 15.83 32.72
C ALA A 1023 53.97 14.60 31.87
N ILE A 1024 54.72 13.67 32.45
CA ILE A 1024 55.12 12.44 31.78
C ILE A 1024 54.04 11.40 32.03
N VAL A 1025 53.33 11.01 30.97
CA VAL A 1025 52.36 9.91 31.00
C VAL A 1025 52.99 8.68 30.34
N ARG A 1026 52.76 7.51 30.92
CA ARG A 1026 53.25 6.22 30.44
C ARG A 1026 52.11 5.21 30.44
N ILE A 1027 52.03 4.40 29.38
CA ILE A 1027 51.03 3.34 29.27
C ILE A 1027 51.69 1.96 29.27
N PHE A 1028 51.13 1.06 30.07
CA PHE A 1028 51.61 -0.30 30.27
C PHE A 1028 50.52 -1.30 29.88
N ASP A 1029 50.91 -2.38 29.21
CA ASP A 1029 50.09 -3.59 29.17
C ASP A 1029 50.10 -4.23 30.57
N SER A 1030 48.92 -4.49 31.15
CA SER A 1030 48.81 -4.99 32.52
C SER A 1030 49.12 -6.47 32.64
N LYS A 1031 48.80 -7.27 31.62
CA LYS A 1031 49.05 -8.72 31.59
C LYS A 1031 50.54 -9.06 31.58
N PHE A 1032 51.35 -8.23 30.91
CA PHE A 1032 52.80 -8.44 30.76
C PHE A 1032 53.64 -7.39 31.52
N ASN A 1033 53.00 -6.47 32.25
CA ASN A 1033 53.62 -5.29 32.89
C ASN A 1033 54.56 -4.49 31.96
N LYS A 1034 54.25 -4.49 30.65
CA LYS A 1034 55.17 -4.02 29.60
C LYS A 1034 54.89 -2.56 29.28
N LEU A 1035 55.88 -1.69 29.46
CA LEU A 1035 55.85 -0.31 28.94
C LEU A 1035 55.70 -0.32 27.41
N LEU A 1036 54.70 0.38 26.89
CA LEU A 1036 54.43 0.45 25.45
C LEU A 1036 54.87 1.80 24.87
N GLU A 1037 54.46 2.91 25.49
CA GLU A 1037 54.80 4.26 25.05
C GLU A 1037 54.88 5.22 26.25
N THR A 1038 55.67 6.29 26.09
CA THR A 1038 55.76 7.43 27.01
C THR A 1038 55.53 8.71 26.21
N GLN A 1039 54.69 9.61 26.73
CA GLN A 1039 54.40 10.92 26.12
C GLN A 1039 54.52 12.02 27.19
N LEU A 1040 54.81 13.25 26.75
CA LEU A 1040 54.73 14.46 27.58
C LEU A 1040 53.50 15.27 27.18
N THR A 1041 52.83 15.88 28.17
CA THR A 1041 51.65 16.73 27.93
C THR A 1041 52.00 18.12 27.37
N ASP A 1042 51.07 18.66 26.58
CA ASP A 1042 51.14 20.02 26.05
C ASP A 1042 50.78 21.11 27.08
N ALA A 1043 50.81 22.38 26.65
CA ALA A 1043 50.41 23.53 27.45
C ALA A 1043 48.94 23.48 27.97
N LYS A 1044 48.12 22.58 27.43
CA LYS A 1044 46.71 22.34 27.79
C LYS A 1044 46.50 20.95 28.43
N GLY A 1045 47.59 20.31 28.89
CA GLY A 1045 47.58 19.02 29.60
C GLY A 1045 47.27 17.79 28.74
N ARG A 1046 47.16 17.94 27.41
CA ARG A 1046 46.63 16.90 26.50
C ARG A 1046 47.65 15.78 26.25
N TYR A 1047 47.18 14.53 26.16
CA TYR A 1047 47.94 13.35 25.73
C TYR A 1047 47.02 12.30 25.04
N GLY A 1048 47.58 11.29 24.36
CA GLY A 1048 46.77 10.20 23.82
C GLY A 1048 47.56 9.02 23.24
N PHE A 1049 47.28 7.81 23.73
CA PHE A 1049 47.92 6.57 23.28
C PHE A 1049 46.99 5.74 22.40
N LEU A 1050 47.44 5.36 21.20
CA LEU A 1050 46.78 4.36 20.37
C LEU A 1050 47.18 2.96 20.84
N VAL A 1051 46.20 2.10 21.14
CA VAL A 1051 46.44 0.72 21.61
C VAL A 1051 45.49 -0.29 20.97
N GLY A 1052 45.89 -1.56 20.94
CA GLY A 1052 45.06 -2.69 20.49
C GLY A 1052 44.19 -3.26 21.60
N LYS A 1053 43.67 -4.49 21.42
CA LYS A 1053 42.95 -5.23 22.47
C LYS A 1053 43.91 -5.79 23.52
N SER A 1054 43.89 -5.20 24.71
CA SER A 1054 44.44 -5.77 25.95
C SER A 1054 43.81 -5.04 27.14
N VAL A 1055 44.26 -5.38 28.35
CA VAL A 1055 44.03 -4.59 29.56
C VAL A 1055 45.27 -3.72 29.78
N TYR A 1056 45.09 -2.41 29.93
CA TYR A 1056 46.19 -1.45 30.10
C TYR A 1056 46.07 -0.69 31.40
N TYR A 1057 47.16 -0.17 31.93
CA TYR A 1057 47.12 0.84 32.98
C TYR A 1057 48.02 2.02 32.66
N LEU A 1058 47.65 3.18 33.20
CA LEU A 1058 48.38 4.44 33.04
C LEU A 1058 49.18 4.75 34.30
N MET A 1059 50.38 5.30 34.11
CA MET A 1059 51.09 6.03 35.16
C MET A 1059 51.38 7.46 34.70
N SER A 1060 51.22 8.42 35.59
CA SER A 1060 51.54 9.83 35.33
C SER A 1060 52.35 10.42 36.48
N GLU A 1061 53.31 11.26 36.13
CA GLU A 1061 54.14 12.03 37.06
C GLU A 1061 54.42 13.43 36.48
N ALA A 1062 54.57 14.44 37.34
CA ALA A 1062 54.94 15.79 36.93
C ALA A 1062 55.85 16.42 37.99
N ARG A 1063 56.59 17.48 37.62
CA ARG A 1063 57.55 18.12 38.52
C ARG A 1063 56.83 18.72 39.74
N ASN A 1064 57.18 18.25 40.94
CA ASN A 1064 56.52 18.57 42.22
C ASN A 1064 55.11 17.95 42.39
N TYR A 1065 54.78 16.88 41.67
CA TYR A 1065 53.52 16.13 41.80
C TYR A 1065 53.78 14.66 42.12
N ALA A 1066 52.89 14.06 42.94
CA ALA A 1066 52.96 12.65 43.27
C ALA A 1066 52.69 11.78 42.03
N ARG A 1067 53.53 10.77 41.83
CA ARG A 1067 53.33 9.77 40.77
C ARG A 1067 52.11 8.91 41.10
N ILE A 1068 51.18 8.77 40.17
CA ILE A 1068 49.97 7.97 40.32
C ILE A 1068 49.93 6.81 39.32
N ARG A 1069 49.43 5.64 39.75
CA ARG A 1069 48.97 4.54 38.89
C ARG A 1069 47.45 4.58 38.85
N LEU A 1070 46.85 4.64 37.66
CA LEU A 1070 45.40 4.55 37.50
C LEU A 1070 44.94 3.08 37.58
N PRO A 1071 43.65 2.83 37.88
CA PRO A 1071 43.05 1.52 37.72
C PRO A 1071 43.20 0.97 36.29
N ASP A 1072 43.11 -0.35 36.19
CA ASP A 1072 43.22 -1.09 34.95
C ASP A 1072 42.03 -0.77 34.00
N ILE A 1073 42.37 -0.38 32.78
CA ILE A 1073 41.47 -0.02 31.69
C ILE A 1073 41.33 -1.24 30.78
N ASP A 1074 40.21 -1.96 30.90
CA ASP A 1074 39.88 -3.06 30.01
C ASP A 1074 39.39 -2.56 28.65
N LEU A 1075 40.11 -2.93 27.59
CA LEU A 1075 39.77 -2.69 26.18
C LEU A 1075 39.58 -3.99 25.39
N THR A 1076 39.43 -5.15 26.05
CA THR A 1076 39.21 -6.44 25.38
C THR A 1076 37.86 -6.50 24.64
N ALA A 1077 36.79 -6.03 25.28
CA ALA A 1077 35.43 -6.01 24.74
C ALA A 1077 35.11 -4.79 23.86
N LYS A 1078 35.93 -3.73 23.91
CA LYS A 1078 35.72 -2.50 23.12
C LYS A 1078 36.32 -2.61 21.71
N ALA A 1079 35.70 -1.94 20.75
CA ALA A 1079 36.34 -1.68 19.47
C ALA A 1079 37.52 -0.72 19.68
N GLU A 1080 38.70 -1.15 19.23
CA GLU A 1080 40.02 -0.55 19.51
C GLU A 1080 40.10 0.95 19.20
N GLY A 1081 40.75 1.72 20.08
CA GLY A 1081 40.78 3.17 20.02
C GLY A 1081 41.90 3.80 20.86
N ILE A 1082 41.81 5.11 21.04
CA ILE A 1082 42.79 5.90 21.82
C ILE A 1082 42.37 5.93 23.29
N VAL A 1083 43.34 5.75 24.19
CA VAL A 1083 43.14 5.98 25.63
C VAL A 1083 43.07 7.48 25.90
N GLU A 1084 41.88 7.95 26.29
CA GLU A 1084 41.55 9.36 26.47
C GLU A 1084 41.13 9.70 27.92
N GLN A 1085 41.58 8.89 28.89
CA GLN A 1085 41.27 9.03 30.30
C GLN A 1085 41.87 10.32 30.87
N ASP A 1086 41.06 11.21 31.42
CA ASP A 1086 41.59 12.40 32.11
C ASP A 1086 42.21 11.98 33.47
N ILE A 1087 43.35 12.58 33.82
CA ILE A 1087 44.20 12.22 34.98
C ILE A 1087 44.31 13.38 35.95
N ALA A 1088 43.96 13.17 37.21
CA ALA A 1088 44.22 14.11 38.30
C ALA A 1088 45.57 13.81 38.96
N LEU A 1089 46.43 14.82 39.14
CA LEU A 1089 47.66 14.73 39.94
C LEU A 1089 47.55 15.57 41.22
N MET A 1090 48.01 15.01 42.34
CA MET A 1090 48.21 15.73 43.59
C MET A 1090 49.61 16.34 43.64
N ARG A 1091 49.70 17.62 43.99
CA ARG A 1091 50.98 18.29 44.25
C ARG A 1091 51.63 17.67 45.50
N GLN A 1092 52.94 17.41 45.45
CA GLN A 1092 53.71 17.03 46.63
C GLN A 1092 54.06 18.29 47.41
N ASP A 1093 53.56 18.38 48.64
CA ASP A 1093 53.98 19.40 49.59
C ASP A 1093 55.38 19.04 50.11
N THR A 1094 56.37 19.90 49.84
CA THR A 1094 57.79 19.60 50.07
C THR A 1094 58.17 19.73 51.54
N GLY A 1095 58.10 18.62 52.29
CA GLY A 1095 58.62 18.49 53.65
C GLY A 1095 59.35 17.16 53.86
N ALA A 1096 60.56 17.24 54.44
CA ALA A 1096 61.49 16.15 54.79
C ALA A 1096 62.12 15.35 53.62
N HIS A 1097 63.38 14.92 53.84
CA HIS A 1097 64.17 14.08 52.93
C HIS A 1097 64.22 12.61 53.40
N ALA A 1098 64.39 11.72 52.42
CA ALA A 1098 65.07 10.41 52.33
C ALA A 1098 65.92 9.88 53.55
N PRO A 1099 66.26 8.56 53.62
CA PRO A 1099 66.28 7.58 52.51
C PRO A 1099 65.66 6.19 52.82
N LEU A 1100 65.81 5.25 51.87
CA LEU A 1100 65.34 3.86 51.91
C LEU A 1100 66.40 2.90 52.48
N ALA A 1101 65.94 1.83 53.14
CA ALA A 1101 66.69 0.59 53.38
C ALA A 1101 65.73 -0.63 53.28
N PRO A 1102 66.21 -1.86 52.99
CA PRO A 1102 65.38 -2.89 52.33
C PRO A 1102 65.06 -4.14 53.18
N GLN A 1103 64.22 -5.00 52.61
CA GLN A 1103 64.03 -6.47 52.79
C GLN A 1103 62.65 -6.96 53.24
N ASN A 1104 62.30 -8.06 52.58
CA ASN A 1104 61.26 -9.04 52.88
C ASN A 1104 61.19 -9.48 54.35
N ILE A 1105 60.00 -9.87 54.82
CA ILE A 1105 59.61 -11.28 55.10
C ILE A 1105 58.10 -11.34 55.45
N ALA A 1106 57.51 -12.53 55.42
CA ALA A 1106 56.06 -12.76 55.52
C ALA A 1106 55.57 -13.12 56.94
N THR A 1107 54.27 -13.50 57.01
CA THR A 1107 53.54 -14.24 58.07
C THR A 1107 52.78 -13.44 59.15
N GLY A 1108 51.49 -13.81 59.35
CA GLY A 1108 51.05 -14.28 60.68
C GLY A 1108 49.85 -13.63 61.37
N SER A 1109 48.62 -14.11 61.09
CA SER A 1109 47.48 -14.16 62.06
C SER A 1109 46.88 -12.78 62.50
N THR A 1110 45.75 -12.64 63.21
CA THR A 1110 44.89 -13.57 63.98
C THR A 1110 43.37 -13.29 63.87
N ALA A 1111 42.54 -14.35 64.00
CA ALA A 1111 41.17 -14.38 64.58
C ALA A 1111 40.04 -13.59 63.85
N THR A 1112 38.75 -13.95 63.95
CA THR A 1112 38.01 -14.71 64.99
C THR A 1112 37.21 -15.94 64.47
N THR A 1113 36.36 -16.52 65.34
CA THR A 1113 35.91 -17.93 65.38
C THR A 1113 34.39 -18.13 65.06
N PRO A 1114 33.85 -19.38 64.96
CA PRO A 1114 32.75 -19.72 64.03
C PRO A 1114 31.45 -20.23 64.71
N PRO A 1115 30.58 -21.00 64.01
CA PRO A 1115 30.68 -22.47 64.15
C PRO A 1115 30.44 -23.34 62.88
N ALA A 1116 30.96 -24.59 62.94
CA ALA A 1116 30.57 -25.89 62.35
C ALA A 1116 29.67 -26.01 61.07
N SER A 1117 29.83 -26.99 60.15
CA SER A 1117 30.82 -28.08 59.89
C SER A 1117 30.52 -28.70 58.47
N THR A 1118 31.09 -29.78 57.87
CA THR A 1118 31.87 -30.94 58.36
C THR A 1118 32.97 -31.45 57.37
N LYS A 1119 32.81 -32.61 56.70
CA LYS A 1119 33.84 -33.42 55.97
C LYS A 1119 33.15 -34.36 54.92
N ALA A 1120 33.79 -35.18 54.04
CA ALA A 1120 35.16 -35.77 54.00
C ALA A 1120 35.63 -36.30 52.60
N GLY A 1121 36.93 -36.64 52.46
CA GLY A 1121 37.51 -37.56 51.42
C GLY A 1121 38.13 -36.87 50.18
N ILE A 1122 39.39 -37.02 49.68
CA ILE A 1122 40.63 -37.84 49.90
C ILE A 1122 40.94 -38.94 48.84
N ARG A 1123 41.86 -38.68 47.88
CA ARG A 1123 43.02 -39.52 47.42
C ARG A 1123 43.90 -38.85 46.32
N THR A 1124 44.92 -39.54 45.77
CA THR A 1124 46.20 -38.97 45.26
C THR A 1124 46.79 -39.63 43.98
N SER A 1125 47.93 -39.09 43.48
CA SER A 1125 48.94 -39.64 42.49
C SER A 1125 48.71 -39.39 40.97
N ALA A 1126 49.71 -39.41 40.04
CA ALA A 1126 51.17 -39.09 40.07
C ALA A 1126 51.82 -39.12 38.64
N GLY A 1127 53.00 -38.48 38.46
CA GLY A 1127 53.97 -38.66 37.33
C GLY A 1127 53.69 -37.88 36.02
N SER A 1128 54.62 -37.69 35.05
CA SER A 1128 56.12 -37.71 35.02
C SER A 1128 56.64 -37.24 33.64
N GLY A 1129 57.84 -36.62 33.54
CA GLY A 1129 58.49 -36.19 32.27
C GLY A 1129 59.47 -37.24 31.69
N PRO A 1130 60.54 -36.90 30.90
CA PRO A 1130 61.04 -35.58 30.46
C PRO A 1130 61.50 -35.50 28.96
N GLY A 1131 62.19 -34.41 28.53
CA GLY A 1131 63.01 -34.40 27.31
C GLY A 1131 63.48 -33.02 26.78
N MET A 1132 64.80 -32.78 26.66
CA MET A 1132 65.44 -31.60 26.03
C MET A 1132 66.90 -31.95 25.64
N PRO A 1133 67.54 -31.31 24.64
CA PRO A 1133 68.47 -30.18 24.93
C PRO A 1133 68.58 -29.09 23.81
N SER A 1134 69.46 -28.11 24.00
CA SER A 1134 69.82 -27.00 23.06
C SER A 1134 71.09 -27.33 22.21
N VAL A 1135 71.81 -26.47 21.45
CA VAL A 1135 72.37 -25.09 21.64
C VAL A 1135 72.44 -24.34 20.28
N ASP A 1136 72.69 -23.01 20.31
CA ASP A 1136 72.82 -22.06 19.19
C ASP A 1136 73.91 -22.34 18.13
N THR A 1137 73.74 -21.79 16.91
CA THR A 1137 74.63 -20.74 16.33
C THR A 1137 73.98 -20.09 15.08
N ALA A 1138 74.61 -19.06 14.50
CA ALA A 1138 73.89 -17.96 13.82
C ALA A 1138 74.12 -17.75 12.30
N SER A 1139 73.14 -17.09 11.68
CA SER A 1139 73.19 -16.31 10.42
C SER A 1139 73.34 -17.02 9.06
N GLY A 1140 72.46 -16.66 8.10
CA GLY A 1140 72.50 -17.09 6.69
C GLY A 1140 71.29 -16.58 5.90
N LEU A 1141 71.49 -16.07 4.68
CA LEU A 1141 70.51 -15.26 3.93
C LEU A 1141 69.66 -16.04 2.88
N SER A 1142 68.38 -15.67 2.84
CA SER A 1142 67.50 -15.41 1.68
C SER A 1142 67.18 -16.45 0.57
N SER A 1143 65.87 -16.47 0.26
CA SER A 1143 65.24 -16.46 -1.08
C SER A 1143 65.10 -17.76 -1.89
N SER A 1144 64.00 -17.82 -2.65
CA SER A 1144 63.49 -18.98 -3.39
C SER A 1144 63.50 -18.76 -4.90
N MET A 1145 63.67 -19.85 -5.67
CA MET A 1145 63.22 -20.00 -7.08
C MET A 1145 61.68 -19.78 -7.17
N GLY A 1146 61.01 -19.59 -8.31
CA GLY A 1146 61.32 -19.61 -9.77
C GLY A 1146 59.98 -19.86 -10.51
N ALA A 1147 59.78 -19.62 -11.82
CA ALA A 1147 60.66 -19.18 -12.90
C ALA A 1147 59.86 -18.48 -14.06
N GLU A 1148 60.57 -18.13 -15.14
CA GLU A 1148 60.20 -17.40 -16.38
C GLU A 1148 59.51 -18.28 -17.47
N ALA A 1149 59.01 -17.82 -18.64
CA ALA A 1149 58.50 -16.52 -19.15
C ALA A 1149 57.93 -16.65 -20.62
N GLU A 1150 57.29 -15.57 -21.14
CA GLU A 1150 56.97 -15.26 -22.57
C GLU A 1150 55.96 -16.20 -23.33
N LYS A 1151 55.39 -15.88 -24.52
CA LYS A 1151 55.70 -14.88 -25.59
C LYS A 1151 54.47 -14.36 -26.39
N LEU A 1152 54.72 -13.56 -27.45
CA LEU A 1152 53.81 -12.69 -28.24
C LEU A 1152 53.17 -13.29 -29.53
N ALA A 1153 52.17 -12.55 -30.07
CA ALA A 1153 51.88 -12.26 -31.51
C ALA A 1153 50.57 -12.79 -32.18
N ARG A 1154 50.28 -12.21 -33.36
CA ARG A 1154 49.13 -12.27 -34.31
C ARG A 1154 49.68 -12.08 -35.75
N PRO A 1155 48.95 -12.22 -36.89
CA PRO A 1155 47.58 -12.73 -37.16
C PRO A 1155 47.50 -13.71 -38.40
N ASP A 1156 46.30 -13.84 -39.00
CA ASP A 1156 45.97 -14.07 -40.44
C ASP A 1156 45.48 -15.44 -40.97
N SER A 1157 44.47 -15.37 -41.87
CA SER A 1157 43.93 -16.40 -42.79
C SER A 1157 43.16 -17.60 -42.16
N ASP A 1158 42.21 -18.30 -42.81
CA ASP A 1158 41.51 -18.09 -44.10
C ASP A 1158 40.11 -18.80 -44.13
N THR A 1159 39.35 -18.60 -45.21
CA THR A 1159 38.28 -19.43 -45.81
C THR A 1159 37.31 -20.28 -44.94
N GLY A 1160 36.01 -20.09 -45.21
CA GLY A 1160 35.28 -21.08 -46.02
C GLY A 1160 34.47 -22.20 -45.36
N SER A 1161 33.17 -21.92 -45.18
CA SER A 1161 32.06 -22.72 -45.75
C SER A 1161 31.68 -24.14 -45.24
N ILE A 1162 30.35 -24.30 -45.12
CA ILE A 1162 29.53 -25.52 -45.24
C ILE A 1162 29.38 -26.44 -44.00
N PRO A 1163 28.18 -27.01 -43.72
CA PRO A 1163 27.77 -27.36 -42.35
C PRO A 1163 27.47 -28.86 -42.13
N LYS A 1164 27.19 -29.25 -40.88
CA LYS A 1164 26.31 -30.39 -40.61
C LYS A 1164 25.54 -30.32 -39.28
N ASN A 1165 24.26 -30.64 -39.40
CA ASN A 1165 23.23 -30.87 -38.38
C ASN A 1165 23.33 -32.34 -37.86
N PRO A 1166 22.42 -32.83 -36.98
CA PRO A 1166 22.04 -32.42 -35.62
C PRO A 1166 22.48 -33.46 -34.54
N SER A 1167 22.30 -33.16 -33.23
CA SER A 1167 21.64 -34.08 -32.28
C SER A 1167 21.51 -33.53 -30.84
N GLN A 1168 20.33 -33.66 -30.25
CA GLN A 1168 20.07 -33.75 -28.79
C GLN A 1168 20.77 -35.03 -28.18
N PRO A 1169 20.88 -35.25 -26.84
CA PRO A 1169 19.93 -34.79 -25.80
C PRO A 1169 20.45 -34.42 -24.38
N ASN A 1170 19.52 -33.87 -23.59
CA ASN A 1170 19.31 -34.06 -22.14
C ASN A 1170 20.23 -33.48 -21.04
N ASN A 1171 19.56 -33.32 -19.89
CA ASN A 1171 20.01 -33.24 -18.50
C ASN A 1171 20.62 -31.93 -17.94
N ARG A 1172 19.77 -31.24 -17.16
CA ARG A 1172 19.90 -31.09 -15.69
C ARG A 1172 21.33 -30.84 -15.14
N ASN A 1173 21.57 -29.62 -14.66
CA ASN A 1173 21.29 -29.25 -13.25
C ASN A 1173 21.19 -27.72 -13.10
#